data_AF-A0A965ZB77-F1
#
_entry.id   AF-A0A965ZB77-F1
#
_cell.length_a   1.000
_cell.length_b   1.000
_cell.length_c   1.000
_cell.angle_alpha   90.00
_cell.angle_beta   90.00
_cell.angle_gamma   90.00
#
_symmetry.space_group_name_H-M   'P 1'
#
loop_
_entity.id
_entity.type
_entity.pdbx_description
1 polymer ?
#
loop_
_entity_poly.entity_id
_entity_poly.type
_entity_poly.pdbx_seq_one_letter_code
_entity_poly.pdbx_strand_id
1 'polypeptide(L)'
;MQKQWFMASLSIRLTTIVLLAAASFSFESKAQSTDITLLHTNDLHSRMLGYSPNSDYTPYSINDDPTVGGMARLATIADSIRRHADNVLLVDAGDFLMGTVFQTLETQSGFQLHLMKTMEYDVISIGNHEFDFGIDGLVEIIHAARAQGEIPPLVLSNIQFCDSLEEDDDFEALYQEQVITTWHIVERGGIKIGFFGLLGKDAYEVAPYAKPLTTTDQITTAKEMNTFLRTEKQADIVIALSHSGVFKNKTGEYEREDVDVAKAVPELNLIISAHTHTTLYEPLIINGVPIVQTGAYGSNMGEVVLHYENGTTTLSSARLIAVDDSWEGKPEIQHAIETQMELINQKVLGNLGLRADSLLVESAFPIRINDETLLENSNLGPFVADAVYHYFQKNDPDGVNITLVAAGLLRDDILPGIQGFQYVSDLYRILPLGRGVTDKTSPGYSLAKIYITGRELKNILEIMQIAPSLSTSNYPYWTGVRYATNPLRLPLDKIYEVELGTEEKGFTKISLSKNDSTLYSLGANAYLLEFVSLIKDLSKGILSVVPKNKNGIPIQRIEEALVDLDPENPGIQEAKEWAALMEFCASFPDINNNGIPDIPQQYSLEHMLVVNTSVNNTDPYAGSMINDQNQQIINSRSPKKSNSTSLRTVFTSGNGVTLVAYAVILVIVFLFVLLIRVIIKRIKKSY
;
A
#
# COMPACT_ATOMS: atom_id res chain seq x y z
N MET A 1 -16.22 -90.38 32.61
CA MET A 1 -15.03 -89.69 32.06
C MET A 1 -15.35 -88.63 31.00
N GLN A 2 -16.24 -88.85 30.01
CA GLN A 2 -16.49 -87.85 28.94
C GLN A 2 -17.01 -86.46 29.38
N LYS A 3 -17.82 -86.35 30.45
CA LYS A 3 -18.32 -85.05 30.93
C LYS A 3 -17.26 -84.15 31.57
N GLN A 4 -16.23 -84.73 32.20
CA GLN A 4 -15.14 -83.95 32.82
C GLN A 4 -14.18 -83.36 31.78
N TRP A 5 -13.96 -84.07 30.66
CA TRP A 5 -13.13 -83.58 29.56
C TRP A 5 -13.80 -82.46 28.75
N PHE A 6 -15.12 -82.51 28.59
CA PHE A 6 -15.87 -81.45 27.90
C PHE A 6 -15.86 -80.13 28.68
N MET A 7 -16.08 -80.19 29.99
CA MET A 7 -16.06 -79.00 30.86
C MET A 7 -14.66 -78.37 30.97
N ALA A 8 -13.59 -79.19 31.05
CA ALA A 8 -12.23 -78.67 31.06
C ALA A 8 -11.82 -77.99 29.74
N SER A 9 -12.27 -78.52 28.59
CA SER A 9 -12.01 -77.91 27.28
C SER A 9 -12.77 -76.60 27.05
N LEU A 10 -13.97 -76.48 27.64
CA LEU A 10 -14.80 -75.28 27.55
C LEU A 10 -14.27 -74.16 28.45
N SER A 11 -13.80 -74.50 29.66
CA SER A 11 -13.16 -73.55 30.57
C SER A 11 -11.88 -72.97 29.97
N ILE A 12 -10.99 -73.80 29.39
CA ILE A 12 -9.74 -73.33 28.77
C ILE A 12 -10.04 -72.41 27.57
N ARG A 13 -11.00 -72.75 26.71
CA ARG A 13 -11.39 -71.90 25.57
C ARG A 13 -12.02 -70.57 26.00
N LEU A 14 -12.82 -70.55 27.08
CA LEU A 14 -13.39 -69.32 27.62
C LEU A 14 -12.29 -68.42 28.23
N THR A 15 -11.33 -69.00 28.95
CA THR A 15 -10.22 -68.22 29.54
C THR A 15 -9.30 -67.65 28.46
N THR A 16 -9.03 -68.39 27.38
CA THR A 16 -8.23 -67.90 26.24
C THR A 16 -8.95 -66.79 25.46
N ILE A 17 -10.27 -66.87 25.26
CA ILE A 17 -11.06 -65.82 24.60
C ILE A 17 -11.14 -64.56 25.47
N VAL A 18 -11.25 -64.69 26.80
CA VAL A 18 -11.23 -63.55 27.72
C VAL A 18 -9.84 -62.91 27.80
N LEU A 19 -8.75 -63.68 27.73
CA LEU A 19 -7.38 -63.17 27.67
C LEU A 19 -7.05 -62.48 26.34
N LEU A 20 -7.56 -62.97 25.20
CA LEU A 20 -7.43 -62.29 23.90
C LEU A 20 -8.34 -61.06 23.78
N ALA A 21 -9.53 -61.05 24.40
CA ALA A 21 -10.39 -59.89 24.48
C ALA A 21 -9.84 -58.81 25.42
N ALA A 22 -9.19 -59.20 26.52
CA ALA A 22 -8.50 -58.27 27.43
C ALA A 22 -7.20 -57.72 26.84
N ALA A 23 -6.52 -58.45 25.95
CA ALA A 23 -5.36 -57.96 25.21
C ALA A 23 -5.71 -57.05 24.02
N SER A 24 -7.00 -56.93 23.66
CA SER A 24 -7.47 -56.12 22.52
C SER A 24 -8.07 -54.76 22.92
N PHE A 25 -8.10 -54.41 24.21
CA PHE A 25 -8.67 -53.16 24.72
C PHE A 25 -7.71 -52.45 25.69
N SER A 26 -6.51 -52.16 25.20
CA SER A 26 -5.64 -51.13 25.78
C SER A 26 -4.78 -50.53 24.68
N PHE A 27 -5.41 -50.02 23.61
CA PHE A 27 -4.86 -48.84 22.97
C PHE A 27 -5.16 -47.69 23.92
N GLU A 28 -4.28 -47.46 24.89
CA GLU A 28 -4.14 -46.11 25.43
C GLU A 28 -3.74 -45.25 24.23
N SER A 29 -4.70 -44.57 23.61
CA SER A 29 -4.40 -43.48 22.70
C SER A 29 -3.63 -42.47 23.53
N LYS A 30 -2.30 -42.49 23.41
CA LYS A 30 -1.46 -41.47 24.00
C LYS A 30 -2.04 -40.12 23.55
N ALA A 31 -2.43 -39.27 24.50
CA ALA A 31 -2.99 -37.97 24.21
C ALA A 31 -2.09 -37.27 23.19
N GLN A 32 -2.65 -36.86 22.06
CA GLN A 32 -1.90 -36.11 21.06
C GLN A 32 -1.76 -34.69 21.61
N SER A 33 -0.58 -34.40 22.12
CA SER A 33 -0.18 -33.10 22.66
C SER A 33 1.04 -32.63 21.89
N THR A 34 0.94 -31.49 21.22
CA THR A 34 1.97 -30.99 20.29
C THR A 34 1.87 -29.48 20.16
N ASP A 35 3.02 -28.81 20.20
CA ASP A 35 3.13 -27.40 19.85
C ASP A 35 3.36 -27.26 18.35
N ILE A 36 2.62 -26.33 17.74
CA ILE A 36 2.83 -25.87 16.37
C ILE A 36 3.30 -24.42 16.43
N THR A 37 4.45 -24.14 15.83
CA THR A 37 5.02 -22.79 15.77
C THR A 37 4.77 -22.19 14.39
N LEU A 38 4.05 -21.08 14.34
CA LEU A 38 3.75 -20.31 13.14
C LEU A 38 4.62 -19.07 13.15
N LEU A 39 5.58 -19.03 12.24
CA LEU A 39 6.24 -17.81 11.83
C LEU A 39 5.40 -17.14 10.77
N HIS A 40 5.22 -15.83 10.86
CA HIS A 40 4.42 -15.12 9.86
C HIS A 40 4.96 -13.73 9.50
N THR A 41 4.66 -13.34 8.28
CA THR A 41 4.87 -12.01 7.72
C THR A 41 3.60 -11.51 7.02
N ASN A 42 3.53 -10.22 6.76
CA ASN A 42 2.52 -9.56 5.96
C ASN A 42 3.09 -8.23 5.42
N ASP A 43 2.54 -7.72 4.32
CA ASP A 43 2.84 -6.38 3.79
C ASP A 43 4.35 -6.16 3.60
N LEU A 44 5.06 -7.14 3.02
CA LEU A 44 6.49 -7.05 2.76
C LEU A 44 6.81 -5.97 1.73
N HIS A 45 5.88 -5.67 0.81
CA HIS A 45 5.99 -4.59 -0.19
C HIS A 45 7.32 -4.57 -0.95
N SER A 46 7.74 -5.75 -1.41
CA SER A 46 8.97 -5.94 -2.16
C SER A 46 10.25 -5.47 -1.43
N ARG A 47 10.23 -5.38 -0.09
CA ARG A 47 11.37 -4.93 0.73
C ARG A 47 12.41 -6.04 0.88
N MET A 48 13.20 -6.24 -0.17
CA MET A 48 14.28 -7.23 -0.18
C MET A 48 15.46 -6.80 0.71
N LEU A 49 15.76 -5.50 0.73
CA LEU A 49 16.82 -4.87 1.52
C LEU A 49 16.28 -4.29 2.84
N GLY A 50 17.17 -3.77 3.70
CA GLY A 50 16.78 -3.04 4.90
C GLY A 50 16.02 -1.73 4.60
N TYR A 51 15.07 -1.39 5.46
CA TYR A 51 14.32 -0.16 5.47
C TYR A 51 15.19 1.01 5.98
N SER A 52 15.39 1.96 5.06
CA SER A 52 15.93 3.33 5.22
C SER A 52 17.29 3.51 5.92
N PRO A 53 18.26 4.15 5.23
CA PRO A 53 18.49 4.10 3.78
C PRO A 53 19.17 2.78 3.37
N ASN A 54 18.96 2.35 2.13
CA ASN A 54 19.61 1.14 1.58
C ASN A 54 21.14 1.26 1.59
N SER A 55 21.66 2.49 1.54
CA SER A 55 23.10 2.78 1.63
C SER A 55 23.72 2.40 2.97
N ASP A 56 22.92 2.32 4.04
CA ASP A 56 23.37 1.90 5.35
C ASP A 56 23.20 0.39 5.58
N TYR A 57 22.44 -0.33 4.76
CA TYR A 57 22.16 -1.77 4.98
C TYR A 57 23.40 -2.65 4.81
N THR A 58 23.90 -3.25 5.89
CA THR A 58 25.08 -4.13 5.92
C THR A 58 24.74 -5.55 6.39
N PRO A 59 24.06 -6.37 5.57
CA PRO A 59 23.53 -7.68 5.97
C PRO A 59 24.57 -8.77 6.24
N TYR A 60 25.86 -8.52 6.03
CA TYR A 60 26.94 -9.48 6.30
C TYR A 60 27.66 -9.23 7.63
N SER A 61 27.21 -8.23 8.37
CA SER A 61 27.72 -7.85 9.68
C SER A 61 26.54 -7.58 10.62
N ILE A 62 26.87 -7.31 11.88
CA ILE A 62 25.90 -7.00 12.92
C ILE A 62 26.41 -5.85 13.77
N ASN A 63 25.49 -5.06 14.32
CA ASN A 63 25.70 -3.88 15.15
C ASN A 63 26.57 -2.79 14.49
N ASP A 64 26.48 -2.64 13.18
CA ASP A 64 27.13 -1.61 12.37
C ASP A 64 26.18 -0.82 11.46
N ASP A 65 24.89 -1.16 11.40
CA ASP A 65 23.86 -0.36 10.70
C ASP A 65 22.58 -0.10 11.52
N PRO A 66 21.82 0.97 11.18
CA PRO A 66 20.59 1.34 11.88
C PRO A 66 19.32 0.83 11.17
N THR A 67 19.47 0.02 10.11
CA THR A 67 18.35 -0.37 9.25
C THR A 67 17.52 -1.46 9.90
N VAL A 68 16.25 -1.55 9.50
CA VAL A 68 15.31 -2.60 9.95
C VAL A 68 14.81 -3.40 8.75
N GLY A 69 14.38 -4.64 8.93
CA GLY A 69 13.92 -5.49 7.84
C GLY A 69 15.05 -6.11 7.01
N GLY A 70 14.73 -6.49 5.78
CA GLY A 70 15.60 -7.24 4.88
C GLY A 70 15.29 -8.74 4.88
N MET A 71 15.04 -9.29 3.69
CA MET A 71 14.65 -10.71 3.53
C MET A 71 15.77 -11.67 3.96
N ALA A 72 17.02 -11.25 3.83
CA ALA A 72 18.16 -12.04 4.31
C ALA A 72 18.15 -12.20 5.85
N ARG A 73 17.83 -11.14 6.60
CA ARG A 73 17.71 -11.19 8.06
C ARG A 73 16.49 -12.00 8.49
N LEU A 74 15.34 -11.80 7.83
CA LEU A 74 14.12 -12.62 8.02
C LEU A 74 14.43 -14.11 7.86
N ALA A 75 15.19 -14.50 6.84
CA ALA A 75 15.58 -15.89 6.61
C ALA A 75 16.45 -16.45 7.75
N THR A 76 17.39 -15.67 8.27
CA THR A 76 18.20 -16.07 9.43
C THR A 76 17.35 -16.27 10.68
N ILE A 77 16.37 -15.39 10.92
CA ILE A 77 15.43 -15.53 12.04
C ILE A 77 14.63 -16.83 11.90
N ALA A 78 14.07 -17.09 10.72
CA ALA A 78 13.31 -18.32 10.45
C ALA A 78 14.16 -19.58 10.68
N ASP A 79 15.39 -19.62 10.16
CA ASP A 79 16.33 -20.73 10.37
C ASP A 79 16.79 -20.85 11.83
N SER A 80 16.85 -19.74 12.57
CA SER A 80 17.13 -19.77 14.01
C SER A 80 15.99 -20.44 14.77
N ILE A 81 14.74 -20.06 14.51
CA ILE A 81 13.58 -20.65 15.18
C ILE A 81 13.40 -22.12 14.79
N ARG A 82 13.56 -22.48 13.51
CA ARG A 82 13.52 -23.89 13.03
C ARG A 82 14.55 -24.80 13.71
N ARG A 83 15.65 -24.25 14.23
CA ARG A 83 16.66 -25.00 15.00
C ARG A 83 16.30 -25.22 16.47
N HIS A 84 15.41 -24.40 17.04
CA HIS A 84 15.12 -24.39 18.47
C HIS A 84 13.67 -24.77 18.81
N ALA A 85 12.77 -24.74 17.83
CA ALA A 85 11.37 -25.11 17.97
C ALA A 85 11.01 -26.29 17.06
N ASP A 86 10.09 -27.13 17.54
CA ASP A 86 9.52 -28.22 16.74
C ASP A 86 8.31 -27.73 15.94
N ASN A 87 7.99 -28.43 14.85
CA ASN A 87 6.80 -28.21 14.02
C ASN A 87 6.59 -26.76 13.57
N VAL A 88 7.66 -26.14 13.08
CA VAL A 88 7.65 -24.77 12.57
C VAL A 88 7.07 -24.72 11.16
N LEU A 89 6.18 -23.76 10.92
CA LEU A 89 5.68 -23.34 9.63
C LEU A 89 5.96 -21.85 9.43
N LEU A 90 6.26 -21.42 8.20
CA LEU A 90 6.43 -20.02 7.82
C LEU A 90 5.36 -19.64 6.80
N VAL A 91 4.55 -18.62 7.10
CA VAL A 91 3.40 -18.21 6.26
C VAL A 91 3.38 -16.71 6.01
N ASP A 92 2.72 -16.29 4.94
CA ASP A 92 2.54 -14.87 4.61
C ASP A 92 1.08 -14.53 4.33
N ALA A 93 0.63 -13.34 4.75
CA ALA A 93 -0.75 -12.90 4.59
C ALA A 93 -0.98 -11.90 3.44
N GLY A 94 -0.07 -11.80 2.47
CA GLY A 94 -0.23 -11.03 1.24
C GLY A 94 0.47 -9.67 1.26
N ASP A 95 0.43 -9.00 0.10
CA ASP A 95 1.20 -7.80 -0.24
C ASP A 95 2.72 -8.03 -0.10
N PHE A 96 3.19 -9.13 -0.67
CA PHE A 96 4.62 -9.35 -0.81
C PHE A 96 5.19 -8.57 -1.99
N LEU A 97 4.38 -8.32 -3.04
CA LEU A 97 4.75 -7.48 -4.18
C LEU A 97 4.53 -5.98 -3.92
N MET A 98 5.00 -5.19 -4.89
CA MET A 98 4.90 -3.72 -4.98
C MET A 98 5.55 -2.93 -3.84
N GLY A 99 6.49 -2.04 -4.16
CA GLY A 99 7.06 -1.07 -3.22
C GLY A 99 8.52 -0.69 -3.46
N THR A 100 9.27 -1.49 -4.23
CA THR A 100 10.69 -1.24 -4.47
C THR A 100 11.08 -1.55 -5.92
N VAL A 101 12.33 -1.24 -6.28
CA VAL A 101 12.86 -1.51 -7.62
C VAL A 101 12.81 -2.99 -8.01
N PHE A 102 12.70 -3.92 -7.05
CA PHE A 102 12.64 -5.35 -7.33
C PHE A 102 11.40 -5.74 -8.16
N GLN A 103 10.30 -5.01 -8.01
CA GLN A 103 9.08 -5.21 -8.78
C GLN A 103 9.26 -4.99 -10.30
N THR A 104 10.30 -4.25 -10.70
CA THR A 104 10.49 -3.79 -12.08
C THR A 104 10.76 -4.92 -13.07
N LEU A 105 11.16 -6.10 -12.57
CA LEU A 105 11.37 -7.31 -13.36
C LEU A 105 10.45 -8.47 -12.95
N GLU A 106 9.44 -8.25 -12.10
CA GLU A 106 8.66 -9.36 -11.56
C GLU A 106 7.86 -10.09 -12.64
N THR A 107 7.24 -9.39 -13.59
CA THR A 107 6.47 -10.06 -14.66
C THR A 107 7.35 -10.95 -15.55
N GLN A 108 8.66 -10.70 -15.61
CA GLN A 108 9.60 -11.55 -16.37
C GLN A 108 10.38 -12.54 -15.51
N SER A 109 10.48 -12.34 -14.19
CA SER A 109 11.30 -13.16 -13.31
C SER A 109 10.50 -13.95 -12.27
N GLY A 110 9.43 -13.40 -11.70
CA GLY A 110 8.74 -14.03 -10.57
C GLY A 110 9.67 -14.27 -9.37
N PHE A 111 10.65 -13.37 -9.19
CA PHE A 111 11.78 -13.54 -8.29
C PHE A 111 11.33 -13.73 -6.84
N GLN A 112 10.39 -12.91 -6.37
CA GLN A 112 9.98 -12.93 -4.96
C GLN A 112 9.30 -14.23 -4.55
N LEU A 113 8.45 -14.82 -5.41
CA LEU A 113 7.85 -16.13 -5.13
C LEU A 113 8.90 -17.22 -5.01
N HIS A 114 9.90 -17.21 -5.91
CA HIS A 114 11.00 -18.17 -5.84
C HIS A 114 11.86 -17.96 -4.58
N LEU A 115 12.17 -16.71 -4.23
CA LEU A 115 12.93 -16.37 -3.01
C LEU A 115 12.19 -16.85 -1.75
N MET A 116 10.87 -16.63 -1.68
CA MET A 116 10.04 -17.10 -0.57
C MET A 116 9.99 -18.64 -0.50
N LYS A 117 10.00 -19.33 -1.65
CA LYS A 117 10.18 -20.80 -1.64
C LYS A 117 11.54 -21.21 -1.06
N THR A 118 12.62 -20.53 -1.43
CA THR A 118 13.97 -20.81 -0.89
C THR A 118 14.06 -20.52 0.62
N MET A 119 13.26 -19.59 1.13
CA MET A 119 13.10 -19.34 2.57
C MET A 119 12.18 -20.35 3.27
N GLU A 120 11.66 -21.33 2.54
CA GLU A 120 10.75 -22.39 2.99
C GLU A 120 9.42 -21.83 3.54
N TYR A 121 8.83 -20.84 2.86
CA TYR A 121 7.42 -20.49 3.11
C TYR A 121 6.51 -21.67 2.76
N ASP A 122 5.64 -22.03 3.70
CA ASP A 122 4.72 -23.16 3.62
C ASP A 122 3.40 -22.79 2.93
N VAL A 123 2.87 -21.58 3.16
CA VAL A 123 1.63 -21.06 2.54
C VAL A 123 1.69 -19.54 2.46
N ILE A 124 1.27 -18.97 1.32
CA ILE A 124 1.19 -17.52 1.11
C ILE A 124 -0.22 -17.16 0.66
N SER A 125 -0.78 -16.09 1.21
CA SER A 125 -2.01 -15.46 0.72
C SER A 125 -1.72 -14.39 -0.33
N ILE A 126 -2.72 -14.08 -1.14
CA ILE A 126 -2.66 -13.00 -2.14
C ILE A 126 -3.39 -11.77 -1.57
N GLY A 127 -2.70 -10.64 -1.54
CA GLY A 127 -3.19 -9.31 -1.17
C GLY A 127 -3.60 -8.46 -2.38
N ASN A 128 -3.88 -7.18 -2.15
CA ASN A 128 -4.30 -6.28 -3.24
C ASN A 128 -3.15 -5.90 -4.17
N HIS A 129 -1.94 -5.73 -3.65
CA HIS A 129 -0.80 -5.26 -4.44
C HIS A 129 -0.24 -6.34 -5.38
N GLU A 130 -0.61 -7.60 -5.18
CA GLU A 130 -0.35 -8.65 -6.18
C GLU A 130 -1.08 -8.39 -7.51
N PHE A 131 -2.15 -7.59 -7.52
CA PHE A 131 -2.92 -7.22 -8.72
C PHE A 131 -2.52 -5.89 -9.35
N ASP A 132 -1.46 -5.22 -8.90
CA ASP A 132 -1.10 -3.90 -9.42
C ASP A 132 -0.64 -3.91 -10.88
N PHE A 133 -0.08 -5.03 -11.34
CA PHE A 133 0.20 -5.27 -12.75
C PHE A 133 -1.00 -5.82 -13.52
N GLY A 134 -2.18 -5.86 -12.90
CA GLY A 134 -3.39 -6.51 -13.40
C GLY A 134 -3.39 -8.02 -13.18
N ILE A 135 -4.54 -8.64 -13.43
CA ILE A 135 -4.69 -10.10 -13.42
C ILE A 135 -3.75 -10.78 -14.42
N ASP A 136 -3.54 -10.14 -15.58
CA ASP A 136 -2.59 -10.55 -16.61
C ASP A 136 -1.16 -10.55 -16.07
N GLY A 137 -0.76 -9.47 -15.41
CA GLY A 137 0.56 -9.37 -14.79
C GLY A 137 0.79 -10.42 -13.69
N LEU A 138 -0.20 -10.68 -12.83
CA LEU A 138 -0.06 -11.71 -11.78
C LEU A 138 0.11 -13.11 -12.37
N VAL A 139 -0.63 -13.42 -13.44
CA VAL A 139 -0.46 -14.68 -14.19
C VAL A 139 0.96 -14.80 -14.75
N GLU A 140 1.48 -13.74 -15.38
CA GLU A 140 2.85 -13.70 -15.90
C GLU A 140 3.90 -13.93 -14.81
N ILE A 141 3.76 -13.25 -13.67
CA ILE A 141 4.65 -13.38 -12.50
C ILE A 141 4.68 -14.83 -12.00
N ILE A 142 3.51 -15.46 -11.83
CA ILE A 142 3.39 -16.83 -11.35
C ILE A 142 4.02 -17.82 -12.34
N HIS A 143 3.77 -17.65 -13.65
CA HIS A 143 4.39 -18.49 -14.67
C HIS A 143 5.90 -18.30 -14.74
N ALA A 144 6.40 -17.07 -14.65
CA ALA A 144 7.83 -16.77 -14.61
C ALA A 144 8.50 -17.43 -13.40
N ALA A 145 7.90 -17.33 -12.21
CA ALA A 145 8.39 -17.98 -11.00
C ALA A 145 8.45 -19.51 -11.15
N ARG A 146 7.36 -20.12 -11.65
CA ARG A 146 7.27 -21.57 -11.89
C ARG A 146 8.26 -22.07 -12.94
N ALA A 147 8.65 -21.22 -13.89
CA ALA A 147 9.67 -21.54 -14.87
C ALA A 147 11.08 -21.58 -14.26
N GLN A 148 11.31 -20.88 -13.14
CA GLN A 148 12.57 -20.91 -12.40
C GLN A 148 12.65 -22.05 -11.38
N GLY A 149 11.52 -22.46 -10.81
CA GLY A 149 11.47 -23.57 -9.87
C GLY A 149 10.13 -23.71 -9.17
N GLU A 150 10.12 -24.43 -8.05
CA GLU A 150 8.94 -24.49 -7.19
C GLU A 150 8.63 -23.11 -6.59
N ILE A 151 7.35 -22.88 -6.32
CA ILE A 151 6.85 -21.73 -5.57
C ILE A 151 6.09 -22.21 -4.33
N PRO A 152 5.86 -21.36 -3.32
CA PRO A 152 5.01 -21.71 -2.19
C PRO A 152 3.55 -21.89 -2.65
N PRO A 153 2.77 -22.76 -1.99
CA PRO A 153 1.32 -22.82 -2.19
C PRO A 153 0.67 -21.45 -1.99
N LEU A 154 -0.15 -21.04 -2.96
CA LEU A 154 -0.90 -19.79 -2.93
C LEU A 154 -2.36 -20.04 -2.53
N VAL A 155 -2.89 -19.26 -1.60
CA VAL A 155 -4.30 -19.34 -1.18
C VAL A 155 -5.04 -18.03 -1.37
N LEU A 156 -6.25 -18.10 -1.94
CA LEU A 156 -7.18 -16.98 -2.04
C LEU A 156 -8.61 -17.52 -2.25
N SER A 157 -9.47 -17.38 -1.25
CA SER A 157 -10.71 -18.16 -1.12
C SER A 157 -11.96 -17.43 -1.55
N ASN A 158 -11.92 -16.09 -1.65
CA ASN A 158 -13.11 -15.26 -1.80
C ASN A 158 -13.16 -14.49 -3.13
N ILE A 159 -12.54 -15.01 -4.20
CA ILE A 159 -12.65 -14.46 -5.56
C ILE A 159 -13.81 -15.10 -6.32
N GLN A 160 -14.49 -14.28 -7.12
CA GLN A 160 -15.49 -14.68 -8.11
C GLN A 160 -15.05 -14.24 -9.50
N PHE A 161 -15.02 -15.20 -10.41
CA PHE A 161 -14.76 -15.01 -11.84
C PHE A 161 -16.01 -14.51 -12.58
N CYS A 162 -15.79 -13.89 -13.73
CA CYS A 162 -16.84 -13.36 -14.58
C CYS A 162 -17.07 -14.25 -15.80
N ASP A 163 -18.03 -15.19 -15.73
CA ASP A 163 -18.39 -16.13 -16.81
C ASP A 163 -18.68 -15.50 -18.21
N SER A 164 -18.82 -14.18 -18.30
CA SER A 164 -19.15 -13.44 -19.52
C SER A 164 -17.98 -12.70 -20.16
N LEU A 165 -16.81 -12.72 -19.52
CA LEU A 165 -15.61 -11.99 -19.92
C LEU A 165 -14.45 -13.00 -19.98
N GLU A 166 -13.67 -12.98 -21.06
CA GLU A 166 -12.53 -13.90 -21.24
C GLU A 166 -11.28 -13.35 -20.53
N GLU A 167 -11.33 -12.10 -20.03
CA GLU A 167 -10.19 -11.40 -19.46
C GLU A 167 -9.64 -12.07 -18.18
N ASP A 168 -10.44 -12.83 -17.44
CA ASP A 168 -10.00 -13.56 -16.24
C ASP A 168 -9.79 -15.08 -16.43
N ASP A 169 -9.96 -15.61 -17.64
CA ASP A 169 -9.83 -17.03 -17.96
C ASP A 169 -8.44 -17.59 -17.59
N ASP A 170 -7.37 -16.87 -17.93
CA ASP A 170 -6.00 -17.30 -17.63
C ASP A 170 -5.73 -17.31 -16.11
N PHE A 171 -6.35 -16.38 -15.37
CA PHE A 171 -6.26 -16.37 -13.91
C PHE A 171 -7.10 -17.50 -13.29
N GLU A 172 -8.28 -17.80 -13.85
CA GLU A 172 -9.09 -18.96 -13.46
C GLU A 172 -8.35 -20.28 -13.74
N ALA A 173 -7.59 -20.37 -14.83
CA ALA A 173 -6.79 -21.56 -15.14
C ALA A 173 -5.77 -21.88 -14.03
N LEU A 174 -5.21 -20.89 -13.33
CA LEU A 174 -4.33 -21.12 -12.19
C LEU A 174 -5.04 -21.84 -11.02
N TYR A 175 -6.35 -21.64 -10.85
CA TYR A 175 -7.16 -22.38 -9.88
C TYR A 175 -7.44 -23.82 -10.33
N GLN A 176 -7.72 -24.00 -11.62
CA GLN A 176 -7.94 -25.32 -12.23
C GLN A 176 -6.67 -26.18 -12.16
N GLU A 177 -5.51 -25.56 -12.35
CA GLU A 177 -4.18 -26.18 -12.22
C GLU A 177 -3.74 -26.38 -10.76
N GLN A 178 -4.52 -25.93 -9.77
CA GLN A 178 -4.18 -25.97 -8.35
C GLN A 178 -2.89 -25.20 -7.99
N VAL A 179 -2.56 -24.16 -8.77
CA VAL A 179 -1.45 -23.25 -8.48
C VAL A 179 -1.88 -22.24 -7.41
N ILE A 180 -3.07 -21.66 -7.61
CA ILE A 180 -3.80 -20.93 -6.57
C ILE A 180 -4.92 -21.84 -6.10
N THR A 181 -5.16 -21.89 -4.80
CA THR A 181 -6.21 -22.73 -4.23
C THR A 181 -7.07 -21.93 -3.27
N THR A 182 -8.31 -22.36 -3.04
CA THR A 182 -9.15 -21.72 -2.01
C THR A 182 -8.74 -22.13 -0.60
N TRP A 183 -7.89 -23.14 -0.45
CA TRP A 183 -7.36 -23.60 0.83
C TRP A 183 -6.15 -24.51 0.61
N HIS A 184 -5.32 -24.66 1.65
CA HIS A 184 -4.21 -25.60 1.67
C HIS A 184 -4.15 -26.35 3.01
N ILE A 185 -3.68 -27.60 3.00
CA ILE A 185 -3.48 -28.40 4.23
C ILE A 185 -2.00 -28.70 4.36
N VAL A 186 -1.44 -28.40 5.54
CA VAL A 186 -0.10 -28.83 5.93
C VAL A 186 -0.21 -29.79 7.11
N GLU A 187 0.50 -30.90 7.05
CA GLU A 187 0.62 -31.84 8.17
C GLU A 187 1.96 -31.63 8.88
N ARG A 188 1.93 -31.34 10.18
CA ARG A 188 3.13 -31.15 11.00
C ARG A 188 2.91 -31.68 12.42
N GLY A 189 3.86 -32.44 12.96
CA GLY A 189 3.69 -33.07 14.28
C GLY A 189 2.48 -34.02 14.38
N GLY A 190 2.00 -34.54 13.24
CA GLY A 190 0.77 -35.34 13.17
C GLY A 190 -0.52 -34.54 13.26
N ILE A 191 -0.46 -33.21 13.19
CA ILE A 191 -1.59 -32.27 13.23
C ILE A 191 -1.87 -31.79 11.80
N LYS A 192 -3.14 -31.84 11.38
CA LYS A 192 -3.58 -31.25 10.10
C LYS A 192 -3.95 -29.79 10.27
N ILE A 193 -3.23 -28.90 9.61
CA ILE A 193 -3.42 -27.45 9.71
C ILE A 193 -3.98 -26.97 8.37
N GLY A 194 -5.20 -26.46 8.39
CA GLY A 194 -5.89 -25.88 7.24
C GLY A 194 -5.70 -24.39 7.15
N PHE A 195 -5.25 -23.92 6.00
CA PHE A 195 -5.08 -22.51 5.67
C PHE A 195 -6.07 -22.10 4.58
N PHE A 196 -6.59 -20.89 4.66
CA PHE A 196 -7.39 -20.27 3.59
C PHE A 196 -7.11 -18.77 3.55
N GLY A 197 -7.21 -18.17 2.37
CA GLY A 197 -6.84 -16.77 2.10
C GLY A 197 -8.08 -15.87 1.98
N LEU A 198 -8.06 -14.69 2.58
CA LEU A 198 -9.12 -13.68 2.40
C LEU A 198 -8.55 -12.40 1.83
N LEU A 199 -9.21 -11.83 0.82
CA LEU A 199 -8.99 -10.45 0.39
C LEU A 199 -10.16 -9.58 0.87
N GLY A 200 -9.88 -8.62 1.75
CA GLY A 200 -10.91 -7.75 2.32
C GLY A 200 -11.56 -6.86 1.30
N LYS A 201 -12.74 -6.32 1.63
CA LYS A 201 -13.44 -5.40 0.74
C LYS A 201 -12.65 -4.11 0.57
N ASP A 202 -12.05 -3.61 1.65
CA ASP A 202 -11.25 -2.37 1.62
C ASP A 202 -9.98 -2.57 0.75
N ALA A 203 -9.29 -3.70 0.93
CA ALA A 203 -8.15 -4.10 0.11
C ALA A 203 -8.53 -4.23 -1.38
N TYR A 204 -9.63 -4.91 -1.70
CA TYR A 204 -10.11 -5.03 -3.07
C TYR A 204 -10.48 -3.67 -3.71
N GLU A 205 -11.07 -2.74 -2.94
CA GLU A 205 -11.41 -1.40 -3.44
C GLU A 205 -10.17 -0.59 -3.87
N VAL A 206 -8.98 -0.92 -3.35
CA VAL A 206 -7.69 -0.32 -3.75
C VAL A 206 -6.87 -1.19 -4.71
N ALA A 207 -7.47 -2.23 -5.30
CA ALA A 207 -6.89 -3.05 -6.37
C ALA A 207 -7.58 -2.77 -7.73
N PRO A 208 -7.43 -1.56 -8.33
CA PRO A 208 -8.23 -1.14 -9.48
C PRO A 208 -8.05 -2.03 -10.73
N TYR A 209 -6.91 -2.70 -10.87
CA TYR A 209 -6.58 -3.58 -11.99
C TYR A 209 -6.94 -5.06 -11.76
N ALA A 210 -7.57 -5.41 -10.62
CA ALA A 210 -8.09 -6.75 -10.37
C ALA A 210 -9.35 -7.08 -11.19
N LYS A 211 -10.01 -6.08 -11.77
CA LYS A 211 -11.22 -6.28 -12.60
C LYS A 211 -10.90 -7.13 -13.85
N PRO A 212 -11.83 -8.01 -14.29
CA PRO A 212 -13.25 -8.07 -13.91
C PRO A 212 -13.58 -8.92 -12.67
N LEU A 213 -12.57 -9.45 -11.96
CA LEU A 213 -12.79 -10.23 -10.74
C LEU A 213 -13.63 -9.44 -9.73
N THR A 214 -14.40 -10.16 -8.90
CA THR A 214 -15.07 -9.58 -7.74
C THR A 214 -14.84 -10.45 -6.51
N THR A 215 -15.18 -9.95 -5.32
CA THR A 215 -15.00 -10.70 -4.06
C THR A 215 -16.33 -11.13 -3.45
N THR A 216 -16.40 -12.35 -2.92
CA THR A 216 -17.47 -12.74 -1.97
C THR A 216 -17.30 -12.05 -0.62
N ASP A 217 -18.40 -11.98 0.15
CA ASP A 217 -18.36 -11.53 1.54
C ASP A 217 -17.43 -12.41 2.39
N GLN A 218 -16.43 -11.78 3.00
CA GLN A 218 -15.39 -12.45 3.79
C GLN A 218 -15.93 -13.26 4.98
N ILE A 219 -16.98 -12.79 5.65
CA ILE A 219 -17.58 -13.51 6.79
C ILE A 219 -18.22 -14.80 6.30
N THR A 220 -18.96 -14.74 5.19
CA THR A 220 -19.59 -15.88 4.56
C THR A 220 -18.53 -16.89 4.12
N THR A 221 -17.49 -16.44 3.40
CA THR A 221 -16.40 -17.32 2.97
C THR A 221 -15.64 -17.93 4.14
N ALA A 222 -15.34 -17.17 5.21
CA ALA A 222 -14.66 -17.69 6.39
C ALA A 222 -15.46 -18.81 7.09
N LYS A 223 -16.79 -18.66 7.19
CA LYS A 223 -17.68 -19.71 7.74
C LYS A 223 -17.65 -20.98 6.91
N GLU A 224 -17.75 -20.82 5.59
CA GLU A 224 -17.73 -21.94 4.64
C GLU A 224 -16.39 -22.66 4.66
N MET A 225 -15.27 -21.93 4.61
CA MET A 225 -13.93 -22.50 4.66
C MET A 225 -13.64 -23.17 5.99
N ASN A 226 -14.00 -22.55 7.13
CA ASN A 226 -13.85 -23.20 8.42
C ASN A 226 -14.65 -24.51 8.49
N THR A 227 -15.92 -24.49 8.05
CA THR A 227 -16.75 -25.71 8.04
C THR A 227 -16.12 -26.78 7.16
N PHE A 228 -15.78 -26.43 5.91
CA PHE A 228 -15.20 -27.35 4.94
C PHE A 228 -13.87 -27.96 5.41
N LEU A 229 -12.96 -27.15 5.95
CA LEU A 229 -11.67 -27.62 6.45
C LEU A 229 -11.85 -28.57 7.64
N ARG A 230 -12.78 -28.26 8.55
CA ARG A 230 -13.08 -29.13 9.70
C ARG A 230 -13.75 -30.44 9.31
N THR A 231 -14.74 -30.40 8.44
CA THR A 231 -15.60 -31.57 8.16
C THR A 231 -15.06 -32.43 7.03
N GLU A 232 -14.68 -31.82 5.91
CA GLU A 232 -14.28 -32.54 4.70
C GLU A 232 -12.77 -32.82 4.68
N LYS A 233 -11.96 -31.90 5.19
CA LYS A 233 -10.49 -32.06 5.26
C LYS A 233 -9.99 -32.57 6.61
N GLN A 234 -10.88 -32.63 7.60
CA GLN A 234 -10.57 -33.11 8.95
C GLN A 234 -9.38 -32.35 9.56
N ALA A 235 -9.33 -31.03 9.34
CA ALA A 235 -8.31 -30.17 9.89
C ALA A 235 -8.46 -30.04 11.41
N ASP A 236 -7.35 -30.22 12.12
CA ASP A 236 -7.20 -30.07 13.57
C ASP A 236 -7.04 -28.61 13.97
N ILE A 237 -6.44 -27.80 13.09
CA ILE A 237 -6.28 -26.36 13.25
C ILE A 237 -6.76 -25.68 11.96
N VAL A 238 -7.50 -24.57 12.07
CA VAL A 238 -7.90 -23.74 10.94
C VAL A 238 -7.42 -22.31 11.15
N ILE A 239 -6.63 -21.81 10.18
CA ILE A 239 -5.98 -20.50 10.20
C ILE A 239 -6.44 -19.71 8.97
N ALA A 240 -6.88 -18.48 9.18
CA ALA A 240 -7.14 -17.52 8.12
C ALA A 240 -5.89 -16.68 7.86
N LEU A 241 -5.37 -16.70 6.64
CA LEU A 241 -4.38 -15.74 6.15
C LEU A 241 -5.17 -14.60 5.50
N SER A 242 -5.34 -13.49 6.21
CA SER A 242 -6.35 -12.49 5.88
C SER A 242 -5.73 -11.15 5.51
N HIS A 243 -5.93 -10.76 4.26
CA HIS A 243 -5.60 -9.46 3.72
C HIS A 243 -6.80 -8.50 3.79
N SER A 244 -7.41 -8.40 4.98
CA SER A 244 -8.57 -7.55 5.26
C SER A 244 -8.30 -6.48 6.32
N GLY A 245 -7.50 -6.82 7.33
CA GLY A 245 -6.91 -5.86 8.26
C GLY A 245 -7.71 -5.50 9.50
N VAL A 246 -7.01 -4.83 10.41
CA VAL A 246 -7.50 -4.32 11.69
C VAL A 246 -7.01 -2.89 11.91
N PHE A 247 -7.81 -2.03 12.55
CA PHE A 247 -7.35 -0.68 12.89
C PHE A 247 -8.03 -0.16 14.16
N LYS A 248 -7.38 0.78 14.86
CA LYS A 248 -7.97 1.44 16.03
C LYS A 248 -8.89 2.58 15.61
N ASN A 249 -10.13 2.54 16.07
CA ASN A 249 -11.04 3.66 15.89
C ASN A 249 -10.65 4.88 16.75
N LYS A 250 -11.42 5.96 16.63
CA LYS A 250 -11.18 7.21 17.39
C LYS A 250 -11.27 7.05 18.92
N THR A 251 -11.90 5.97 19.40
CA THR A 251 -11.99 5.65 20.83
C THR A 251 -10.87 4.69 21.28
N GLY A 252 -10.00 4.27 20.37
CA GLY A 252 -8.86 3.38 20.64
C GLY A 252 -9.20 1.89 20.62
N GLU A 253 -10.43 1.53 20.25
CA GLU A 253 -10.88 0.13 20.13
C GLU A 253 -10.55 -0.40 18.73
N TYR A 254 -10.14 -1.66 18.63
CA TYR A 254 -9.93 -2.31 17.35
C TYR A 254 -11.26 -2.61 16.65
N GLU A 255 -11.34 -2.23 15.39
CA GLU A 255 -12.44 -2.52 14.46
C GLU A 255 -11.84 -2.96 13.11
N ARG A 256 -12.70 -3.02 12.08
CA ARG A 256 -12.45 -3.51 10.71
C ARG A 256 -12.76 -4.99 10.52
N GLU A 257 -12.49 -5.41 9.30
CA GLU A 257 -12.96 -6.62 8.66
C GLU A 257 -12.56 -7.90 9.40
N ASP A 258 -11.31 -8.01 9.85
CA ASP A 258 -10.84 -9.20 10.59
C ASP A 258 -11.43 -9.31 11.99
N VAL A 259 -11.72 -8.16 12.64
CA VAL A 259 -12.45 -8.15 13.92
C VAL A 259 -13.87 -8.68 13.73
N ASP A 260 -14.51 -8.36 12.61
CA ASP A 260 -15.87 -8.82 12.31
C ASP A 260 -15.91 -10.29 11.88
N VAL A 261 -14.89 -10.78 11.16
CA VAL A 261 -14.69 -12.22 10.89
C VAL A 261 -14.53 -12.99 12.20
N ALA A 262 -13.64 -12.56 13.10
CA ALA A 262 -13.42 -13.22 14.38
C ALA A 262 -14.68 -13.26 15.27
N LYS A 263 -15.49 -12.18 15.26
CA LYS A 263 -16.78 -12.17 15.97
C LYS A 263 -17.76 -13.20 15.40
N ALA A 264 -17.78 -13.35 14.09
CA ALA A 264 -18.77 -14.15 13.37
C ALA A 264 -18.39 -15.64 13.23
N VAL A 265 -17.11 -15.99 13.39
CA VAL A 265 -16.55 -17.34 13.26
C VAL A 265 -15.63 -17.67 14.44
N PRO A 266 -16.18 -17.79 15.67
CA PRO A 266 -15.39 -18.07 16.88
C PRO A 266 -14.68 -19.44 16.89
N GLU A 267 -14.93 -20.29 15.89
CA GLU A 267 -14.32 -21.61 15.74
C GLU A 267 -12.94 -21.59 15.04
N LEU A 268 -12.55 -20.45 14.45
CA LEU A 268 -11.20 -20.26 13.91
C LEU A 268 -10.16 -20.31 15.04
N ASN A 269 -8.97 -20.88 14.77
CA ASN A 269 -7.91 -20.91 15.77
C ASN A 269 -6.99 -19.70 15.74
N LEU A 270 -6.84 -19.06 14.58
CA LEU A 270 -5.96 -17.92 14.39
C LEU A 270 -6.37 -17.15 13.13
N ILE A 271 -6.31 -15.82 13.21
CA ILE A 271 -6.31 -14.94 12.03
C ILE A 271 -4.95 -14.25 11.98
N ILE A 272 -4.24 -14.43 10.86
CA ILE A 272 -3.03 -13.66 10.55
C ILE A 272 -3.48 -12.54 9.62
N SER A 273 -3.55 -11.33 10.16
CA SER A 273 -4.09 -10.13 9.52
C SER A 273 -3.00 -9.37 8.74
N ALA A 274 -3.39 -8.57 7.75
CA ALA A 274 -2.50 -7.77 6.88
C ALA A 274 -3.21 -6.46 6.42
N HIS A 275 -2.78 -5.84 5.30
CA HIS A 275 -3.36 -4.65 4.61
C HIS A 275 -3.19 -3.32 5.34
N THR A 276 -3.53 -3.32 6.63
CA THR A 276 -3.61 -2.10 7.47
C THR A 276 -2.28 -1.67 8.08
N HIS A 277 -1.21 -2.43 7.87
CA HIS A 277 0.13 -2.22 8.42
C HIS A 277 0.17 -2.10 9.96
N THR A 278 -0.84 -2.66 10.64
CA THR A 278 -0.96 -2.54 12.10
C THR A 278 0.10 -3.41 12.78
N THR A 279 0.92 -2.80 13.64
CA THR A 279 1.83 -3.58 14.51
C THR A 279 1.09 -4.01 15.78
N LEU A 280 0.79 -5.30 15.89
CA LEU A 280 0.17 -5.89 17.08
C LEU A 280 1.25 -6.50 18.00
N TYR A 281 1.76 -5.71 18.94
CA TYR A 281 2.73 -6.19 19.94
C TYR A 281 2.19 -7.30 20.85
N GLU A 282 0.87 -7.32 21.03
CA GLU A 282 0.14 -8.39 21.73
C GLU A 282 -1.01 -8.85 20.82
N PRO A 283 -1.37 -10.15 20.84
CA PRO A 283 -2.45 -10.67 20.03
C PRO A 283 -3.79 -10.04 20.44
N LEU A 284 -4.59 -9.63 19.46
CA LEU A 284 -5.94 -9.16 19.70
C LEU A 284 -6.88 -10.36 19.85
N ILE A 285 -7.47 -10.55 21.03
CA ILE A 285 -8.38 -11.68 21.29
C ILE A 285 -9.84 -11.24 21.11
N ILE A 286 -10.51 -11.76 20.09
CA ILE A 286 -11.93 -11.51 19.81
C ILE A 286 -12.70 -12.82 19.90
N ASN A 287 -13.61 -12.93 20.88
CA ASN A 287 -14.40 -14.15 21.12
C ASN A 287 -13.55 -15.45 21.25
N GLY A 288 -12.32 -15.33 21.75
CA GLY A 288 -11.39 -16.45 21.88
C GLY A 288 -10.51 -16.70 20.66
N VAL A 289 -10.74 -16.01 19.54
CA VAL A 289 -9.91 -16.07 18.34
C VAL A 289 -8.79 -15.03 18.45
N PRO A 290 -7.51 -15.44 18.41
CA PRO A 290 -6.39 -14.51 18.33
C PRO A 290 -6.24 -13.95 16.91
N ILE A 291 -5.96 -12.65 16.84
CA ILE A 291 -5.59 -11.92 15.63
C ILE A 291 -4.17 -11.36 15.83
N VAL A 292 -3.27 -11.60 14.86
CA VAL A 292 -1.87 -11.15 14.87
C VAL A 292 -1.52 -10.43 13.57
N GLN A 293 -0.56 -9.49 13.62
CA GLN A 293 -0.06 -8.74 12.47
C GLN A 293 1.30 -8.12 12.80
N THR A 294 2.23 -8.10 11.84
CA THR A 294 3.65 -7.75 12.07
C THR A 294 4.03 -6.30 11.79
N GLY A 295 3.05 -5.43 11.55
CA GLY A 295 3.32 -4.13 10.93
C GLY A 295 3.47 -4.31 9.41
N ALA A 296 4.55 -3.81 8.84
CA ALA A 296 4.86 -3.92 7.41
C ALA A 296 6.38 -3.92 7.15
N TYR A 297 6.75 -4.06 5.87
CA TYR A 297 8.11 -3.88 5.34
C TYR A 297 9.15 -4.87 5.87
N GLY A 298 8.68 -6.01 6.38
CA GLY A 298 9.55 -7.01 7.02
C GLY A 298 10.23 -6.51 8.30
N SER A 299 9.73 -5.43 8.92
CA SER A 299 10.32 -4.85 10.15
C SER A 299 10.25 -5.80 11.36
N ASN A 300 9.30 -6.74 11.34
CA ASN A 300 9.17 -7.78 12.36
C ASN A 300 8.87 -9.13 11.70
N MET A 301 9.30 -10.21 12.35
CA MET A 301 8.74 -11.54 12.16
C MET A 301 7.80 -11.85 13.31
N GLY A 302 6.57 -12.24 13.00
CA GLY A 302 5.64 -12.74 14.01
C GLY A 302 5.94 -14.20 14.35
N GLU A 303 5.89 -14.56 15.62
CA GLU A 303 5.96 -15.94 16.09
C GLU A 303 4.75 -16.23 16.98
N VAL A 304 3.95 -17.22 16.57
CA VAL A 304 2.77 -17.71 17.28
C VAL A 304 2.96 -19.18 17.61
N VAL A 305 2.80 -19.56 18.88
CA VAL A 305 2.84 -20.95 19.31
C VAL A 305 1.43 -21.37 19.71
N LEU A 306 0.89 -22.35 18.99
CA LEU A 306 -0.39 -22.97 19.29
C LEU A 306 -0.13 -24.33 19.94
N HIS A 307 -0.66 -24.53 21.15
CA HIS A 307 -0.67 -25.84 21.79
C HIS A 307 -1.94 -26.58 21.39
N TYR A 308 -1.77 -27.72 20.72
CA TYR A 308 -2.83 -28.66 20.44
C TYR A 308 -2.82 -29.80 21.45
N GLU A 309 -3.97 -30.05 22.09
CA GLU A 309 -4.18 -31.20 22.96
C GLU A 309 -5.58 -31.80 22.73
N ASN A 310 -5.61 -33.04 22.22
CA ASN A 310 -6.84 -33.85 22.08
C ASN A 310 -8.03 -33.10 21.42
N GLY A 311 -7.79 -32.43 20.29
CA GLY A 311 -8.81 -31.69 19.54
C GLY A 311 -9.10 -30.28 20.07
N THR A 312 -8.42 -29.86 21.14
CA THR A 312 -8.47 -28.48 21.63
C THR A 312 -7.19 -27.76 21.26
N THR A 313 -7.29 -26.55 20.71
CA THR A 313 -6.14 -25.69 20.42
C THR A 313 -6.20 -24.44 21.27
N THR A 314 -5.08 -24.07 21.88
CA THR A 314 -4.94 -22.85 22.68
C THR A 314 -3.72 -22.06 22.25
N LEU A 315 -3.79 -20.73 22.36
CA LEU A 315 -2.64 -19.87 22.13
C LEU A 315 -1.71 -19.97 23.34
N SER A 316 -0.49 -20.48 23.15
CA SER A 316 0.54 -20.54 24.20
C SER A 316 1.34 -19.24 24.29
N SER A 317 1.75 -18.70 23.15
CA SER A 317 2.45 -17.42 23.08
C SER A 317 2.30 -16.78 21.69
N ALA A 318 2.34 -15.46 21.65
CA ALA A 318 2.51 -14.68 20.42
C ALA A 318 3.49 -13.55 20.71
N ARG A 319 4.47 -13.32 19.82
CA ARG A 319 5.40 -12.18 19.93
C ARG A 319 5.85 -11.70 18.57
N LEU A 320 6.38 -10.48 18.54
CA LEU A 320 7.11 -9.93 17.41
C LEU A 320 8.61 -10.02 17.69
N ILE A 321 9.35 -10.51 16.71
CA ILE A 321 10.81 -10.51 16.68
C ILE A 321 11.21 -9.37 15.75
N ALA A 322 11.88 -8.36 16.30
CA ALA A 322 12.41 -7.27 15.49
C ALA A 322 13.43 -7.81 14.47
N VAL A 323 13.30 -7.35 13.24
CA VAL A 323 14.24 -7.65 12.17
C VAL A 323 15.14 -6.44 12.06
N ASP A 324 16.30 -6.53 12.66
CA ASP A 324 17.26 -5.43 12.76
C ASP A 324 18.68 -5.99 12.70
N ASP A 325 19.66 -5.11 12.85
CA ASP A 325 21.06 -5.43 12.75
C ASP A 325 21.63 -6.24 13.94
N SER A 326 20.77 -6.78 14.81
CA SER A 326 21.17 -7.87 15.72
C SER A 326 21.24 -9.24 15.00
N TRP A 327 20.73 -9.32 13.77
CA TRP A 327 20.73 -10.51 12.93
C TRP A 327 21.57 -10.31 11.69
N GLU A 328 22.56 -11.19 11.49
CA GLU A 328 23.24 -11.32 10.21
C GLU A 328 22.26 -11.86 9.17
N GLY A 329 22.32 -11.36 7.94
CA GLY A 329 21.54 -11.86 6.83
C GLY A 329 22.03 -13.23 6.34
N LYS A 330 21.09 -14.11 5.96
CA LYS A 330 21.41 -15.42 5.37
C LYS A 330 22.15 -15.21 4.04
N PRO A 331 23.43 -15.63 3.90
CA PRO A 331 24.25 -15.26 2.75
C PRO A 331 23.68 -15.70 1.39
N GLU A 332 23.03 -16.87 1.34
CA GLU A 332 22.40 -17.40 0.13
C GLU A 332 21.24 -16.51 -0.36
N ILE A 333 20.41 -16.03 0.58
CA ILE A 333 19.29 -15.15 0.28
C ILE A 333 19.79 -13.77 -0.14
N GLN A 334 20.77 -13.23 0.58
CA GLN A 334 21.38 -11.95 0.23
C GLN A 334 22.03 -12.00 -1.17
N HIS A 335 22.72 -13.08 -1.51
CA HIS A 335 23.31 -13.25 -2.84
C HIS A 335 22.26 -13.32 -3.97
N ALA A 336 21.13 -13.96 -3.73
CA ALA A 336 20.02 -14.00 -4.69
C ALA A 336 19.44 -12.59 -4.93
N ILE A 337 19.29 -11.79 -3.87
CA ILE A 337 18.84 -10.40 -3.93
C ILE A 337 19.82 -9.54 -4.72
N GLU A 338 21.12 -9.65 -4.45
CA GLU A 338 22.16 -8.91 -5.18
C GLU A 338 22.19 -9.29 -6.68
N THR A 339 22.03 -10.57 -6.97
CA THR A 339 21.96 -11.08 -8.35
C THR A 339 20.76 -10.49 -9.09
N GLN A 340 19.59 -10.47 -8.46
CA GLN A 340 18.39 -9.86 -9.03
C GLN A 340 18.57 -8.34 -9.22
N MET A 341 19.18 -7.65 -8.26
CA MET A 341 19.47 -6.22 -8.37
C MET A 341 20.38 -5.92 -9.56
N GLU A 342 21.39 -6.76 -9.81
CA GLU A 342 22.26 -6.59 -10.98
C GLU A 342 21.51 -6.84 -12.30
N LEU A 343 20.56 -7.79 -12.35
CA LEU A 343 19.69 -7.97 -13.51
C LEU A 343 18.81 -6.74 -13.77
N ILE A 344 18.25 -6.15 -12.72
CA ILE A 344 17.46 -4.91 -12.79
C ILE A 344 18.32 -3.76 -13.30
N ASN A 345 19.54 -3.63 -12.78
CA ASN A 345 20.51 -2.64 -13.23
C ASN A 345 20.80 -2.78 -14.73
N GLN A 346 20.97 -4.01 -15.22
CA GLN A 346 21.29 -4.26 -16.63
C GLN A 346 20.10 -4.07 -17.57
N LYS A 347 18.91 -4.54 -17.18
CA LYS A 347 17.75 -4.63 -18.09
C LYS A 347 16.80 -3.45 -18.00
N VAL A 348 16.69 -2.82 -16.83
CA VAL A 348 15.70 -1.77 -16.57
C VAL A 348 16.40 -0.42 -16.44
N LEU A 349 17.27 -0.27 -15.44
CA LEU A 349 17.82 1.03 -15.09
C LEU A 349 18.98 1.48 -16.00
N GLY A 350 19.73 0.53 -16.55
CA GLY A 350 20.90 0.82 -17.40
C GLY A 350 20.55 1.63 -18.64
N ASN A 351 19.35 1.43 -19.21
CA ASN A 351 18.86 2.21 -20.35
C ASN A 351 18.63 3.69 -20.01
N LEU A 352 18.45 4.00 -18.73
CA LEU A 352 18.26 5.36 -18.21
C LEU A 352 19.58 5.93 -17.64
N GLY A 353 20.68 5.20 -17.75
CA GLY A 353 21.96 5.59 -17.14
C GLY A 353 21.96 5.51 -15.61
N LEU A 354 21.03 4.74 -15.02
CA LEU A 354 20.86 4.60 -13.58
C LEU A 354 21.31 3.22 -13.10
N ARG A 355 21.63 3.12 -11.80
CA ARG A 355 21.82 1.87 -11.07
C ARG A 355 21.15 1.95 -9.70
N ALA A 356 20.40 0.93 -9.32
CA ALA A 356 19.64 0.83 -8.07
C ALA A 356 20.51 1.05 -6.82
N ASP A 357 21.76 0.58 -6.87
CA ASP A 357 22.79 0.60 -5.83
C ASP A 357 23.75 1.80 -5.96
N SER A 358 23.45 2.77 -6.82
CA SER A 358 24.27 3.98 -6.98
C SER A 358 23.76 5.15 -6.14
N LEU A 359 24.70 5.89 -5.56
CA LEU A 359 24.48 7.18 -4.90
C LEU A 359 23.90 8.18 -5.90
N LEU A 360 22.76 8.78 -5.57
CA LEU A 360 22.15 9.81 -6.41
C LEU A 360 22.16 11.19 -5.75
N VAL A 361 21.89 11.25 -4.44
CA VAL A 361 21.74 12.51 -3.72
C VAL A 361 22.05 12.33 -2.23
N GLU A 362 22.49 13.40 -1.58
CA GLU A 362 22.67 13.51 -0.14
C GLU A 362 21.54 14.34 0.47
N SER A 363 20.95 13.87 1.57
CA SER A 363 19.97 14.62 2.37
C SER A 363 20.45 14.78 3.80
N ALA A 364 20.62 16.03 4.26
CA ALA A 364 21.00 16.34 5.63
C ALA A 364 19.82 16.32 6.63
N PHE A 365 18.58 16.20 6.14
CA PHE A 365 17.37 16.24 6.94
C PHE A 365 16.30 15.31 6.36
N PRO A 366 15.30 14.91 7.16
CA PRO A 366 14.23 14.06 6.65
C PRO A 366 13.30 14.80 5.70
N ILE A 367 12.95 14.17 4.59
CA ILE A 367 11.83 14.56 3.73
C ILE A 367 10.75 13.51 3.89
N ARG A 368 9.61 13.91 4.45
CA ARG A 368 8.58 12.97 4.89
C ARG A 368 7.20 13.38 4.45
N ILE A 369 6.35 12.38 4.29
CA ILE A 369 4.92 12.60 4.41
C ILE A 369 4.61 12.83 5.89
N ASN A 370 4.10 14.01 6.24
CA ASN A 370 3.64 14.24 7.60
C ASN A 370 2.43 13.35 7.93
N ASP A 371 2.16 13.17 9.23
CA ASP A 371 0.97 12.47 9.75
C ASP A 371 -0.26 12.77 8.87
N GLU A 372 -1.07 11.74 8.59
CA GLU A 372 -2.31 11.82 7.80
C GLU A 372 -3.21 13.00 8.22
N THR A 373 -3.11 13.45 9.46
CA THR A 373 -3.86 14.58 10.03
C THR A 373 -3.27 15.96 9.74
N LEU A 374 -2.01 16.07 9.28
CA LEU A 374 -1.27 17.31 9.02
C LEU A 374 -0.52 17.28 7.68
N LEU A 375 -1.12 16.69 6.64
CA LEU A 375 -0.53 16.57 5.29
C LEU A 375 -0.15 17.92 4.67
N GLU A 376 -0.82 19.00 5.04
CA GLU A 376 -0.47 20.38 4.65
C GLU A 376 0.93 20.84 5.10
N ASN A 377 1.50 20.17 6.11
CA ASN A 377 2.84 20.46 6.62
C ASN A 377 3.92 19.52 6.02
N SER A 378 3.54 18.58 5.15
CA SER A 378 4.44 17.64 4.49
C SER A 378 5.47 18.39 3.65
N ASN A 379 6.76 18.01 3.75
CA ASN A 379 7.79 18.48 2.83
C ASN A 379 8.01 17.54 1.64
N LEU A 380 7.55 16.28 1.71
CA LEU A 380 7.68 15.32 0.61
C LEU A 380 6.73 15.60 -0.55
N GLY A 381 5.47 15.93 -0.25
CA GLY A 381 4.47 16.19 -1.28
C GLY A 381 4.84 17.33 -2.23
N PRO A 382 5.16 18.53 -1.70
CA PRO A 382 5.67 19.64 -2.49
C PRO A 382 6.99 19.31 -3.22
N PHE A 383 7.91 18.59 -2.57
CA PHE A 383 9.18 18.16 -3.18
C PHE A 383 8.95 17.30 -4.43
N VAL A 384 8.02 16.35 -4.39
CA VAL A 384 7.68 15.51 -5.55
C VAL A 384 6.90 16.29 -6.61
N ALA A 385 6.00 17.20 -6.22
CA ALA A 385 5.29 18.06 -7.17
C ALA A 385 6.25 18.96 -7.97
N ASP A 386 7.29 19.50 -7.31
CA ASP A 386 8.38 20.24 -7.93
C ASP A 386 9.24 19.35 -8.84
N ALA A 387 9.48 18.09 -8.47
CA ALA A 387 10.20 17.15 -9.31
C ALA A 387 9.47 16.88 -10.63
N VAL A 388 8.16 16.61 -10.58
CA VAL A 388 7.33 16.43 -11.78
C VAL A 388 7.32 17.72 -12.60
N TYR A 389 7.23 18.89 -11.95
CA TYR A 389 7.29 20.18 -12.64
C TYR A 389 8.62 20.39 -13.36
N HIS A 390 9.74 20.18 -12.67
CA HIS A 390 11.09 20.27 -13.22
C HIS A 390 11.23 19.39 -14.47
N TYR A 391 10.77 18.15 -14.36
CA TYR A 391 10.85 17.18 -15.45
C TYR A 391 10.11 17.65 -16.71
N PHE A 392 8.89 18.17 -16.56
CA PHE A 392 8.16 18.77 -17.67
C PHE A 392 8.91 19.98 -18.25
N GLN A 393 9.43 20.88 -17.42
CA GLN A 393 10.13 22.07 -17.92
C GLN A 393 11.41 21.74 -18.68
N LYS A 394 12.06 20.62 -18.36
CA LYS A 394 13.30 20.18 -18.99
C LYS A 394 13.07 19.34 -20.24
N ASN A 395 12.13 18.40 -20.19
CA ASN A 395 11.99 17.36 -21.23
C ASN A 395 10.83 17.62 -22.20
N ASP A 396 9.86 18.47 -21.83
CA ASP A 396 8.76 18.82 -22.72
C ASP A 396 8.99 20.20 -23.38
N PRO A 397 9.00 20.31 -24.72
CA PRO A 397 9.26 21.58 -25.41
C PRO A 397 8.29 22.72 -25.06
N ASP A 398 7.04 22.38 -24.73
CA ASP A 398 6.01 23.34 -24.33
C ASP A 398 5.99 23.56 -22.81
N GLY A 399 6.79 22.79 -22.06
CA GLY A 399 6.78 22.75 -20.61
C GLY A 399 5.40 22.40 -20.04
N VAL A 400 5.18 22.80 -18.79
CA VAL A 400 3.89 22.69 -18.11
C VAL A 400 3.55 23.95 -17.31
N ASN A 401 2.26 24.29 -17.22
CA ASN A 401 1.81 25.36 -16.35
C ASN A 401 1.64 24.90 -14.90
N ILE A 402 1.11 23.69 -14.69
CA ILE A 402 0.69 23.18 -13.39
C ILE A 402 1.04 21.70 -13.28
N THR A 403 1.54 21.26 -12.14
CA THR A 403 1.64 19.83 -11.80
C THR A 403 0.79 19.45 -10.59
N LEU A 404 0.40 18.19 -10.52
CA LEU A 404 -0.38 17.60 -9.43
C LEU A 404 0.21 16.25 -9.02
N VAL A 405 0.35 16.07 -7.71
CA VAL A 405 0.68 14.80 -7.05
C VAL A 405 -0.31 14.56 -5.91
N ALA A 406 -0.74 13.32 -5.68
CA ALA A 406 -1.64 12.98 -4.58
C ALA A 406 -0.88 12.28 -3.45
N ALA A 407 -1.20 12.61 -2.20
CA ALA A 407 -0.55 12.06 -1.02
C ALA A 407 -0.55 10.52 -0.97
N GLY A 408 -1.63 9.88 -1.41
CA GLY A 408 -1.77 8.41 -1.40
C GLY A 408 -0.80 7.67 -2.33
N LEU A 409 -0.18 8.38 -3.27
CA LEU A 409 0.81 7.80 -4.18
C LEU A 409 2.24 7.88 -3.65
N LEU A 410 2.47 8.61 -2.55
CA LEU A 410 3.75 8.70 -1.87
C LEU A 410 3.87 7.56 -0.87
N ARG A 411 4.85 6.67 -1.05
CA ARG A 411 4.92 5.39 -0.33
C ARG A 411 6.09 5.24 0.64
N ASP A 412 7.02 6.19 0.64
CA ASP A 412 8.18 6.17 1.52
C ASP A 412 8.72 7.58 1.79
N ASP A 413 9.51 7.70 2.84
CA ASP A 413 10.22 8.90 3.23
C ASP A 413 11.68 8.87 2.73
N ILE A 414 12.30 10.05 2.63
CA ILE A 414 13.76 10.17 2.50
C ILE A 414 14.32 10.41 3.90
N LEU A 415 15.00 9.39 4.44
CA LEU A 415 15.65 9.45 5.75
C LEU A 415 17.17 9.58 5.56
N PRO A 416 17.83 10.56 6.21
CA PRO A 416 19.29 10.77 6.05
C PRO A 416 20.16 9.55 6.36
N GLY A 417 19.74 8.68 7.27
CA GLY A 417 20.61 7.60 7.76
C GLY A 417 21.86 8.13 8.47
N ILE A 418 22.95 7.38 8.36
CA ILE A 418 24.25 7.73 8.98
C ILE A 418 24.96 8.83 8.20
N GLN A 419 25.01 8.70 6.86
CA GLN A 419 25.85 9.53 5.99
C GLN A 419 25.06 10.58 5.18
N GLY A 420 23.73 10.57 5.22
CA GLY A 420 22.89 11.41 4.36
C GLY A 420 22.61 10.80 2.98
N PHE A 421 23.32 9.75 2.61
CA PHE A 421 23.36 9.22 1.26
C PHE A 421 22.12 8.42 0.86
N GLN A 422 21.55 8.75 -0.30
CA GLN A 422 20.41 8.07 -0.87
C GLN A 422 20.79 7.39 -2.18
N TYR A 423 20.44 6.11 -2.31
CA TYR A 423 20.54 5.39 -3.56
C TYR A 423 19.34 5.66 -4.47
N VAL A 424 19.49 5.35 -5.76
CA VAL A 424 18.34 5.30 -6.70
C VAL A 424 17.24 4.39 -6.16
N SER A 425 17.60 3.25 -5.57
CA SER A 425 16.63 2.34 -4.94
C SER A 425 15.94 2.93 -3.71
N ASP A 426 16.46 3.97 -3.06
CA ASP A 426 15.77 4.68 -1.98
C ASP A 426 14.68 5.59 -2.53
N LEU A 427 15.03 6.40 -3.52
CA LEU A 427 14.10 7.36 -4.13
C LEU A 427 12.97 6.66 -4.91
N TYR A 428 13.23 5.48 -5.47
CA TYR A 428 12.21 4.73 -6.23
C TYR A 428 11.02 4.35 -5.35
N ARG A 429 11.28 4.05 -4.07
CA ARG A 429 10.24 3.62 -3.11
C ARG A 429 9.25 4.70 -2.75
N ILE A 430 9.53 5.95 -3.09
CA ILE A 430 8.61 7.06 -2.88
C ILE A 430 7.45 6.98 -3.89
N LEU A 431 7.74 6.54 -5.12
CA LEU A 431 6.78 6.47 -6.23
C LEU A 431 6.83 5.09 -6.93
N PRO A 432 6.64 3.97 -6.19
CA PRO A 432 6.78 2.64 -6.76
C PRO A 432 5.52 2.24 -7.53
N LEU A 433 4.38 2.87 -7.28
CA LEU A 433 3.11 2.37 -7.75
C LEU A 433 2.92 2.50 -9.26
N GLY A 434 2.10 1.59 -9.78
CA GLY A 434 1.55 1.67 -11.12
C GLY A 434 2.35 0.94 -12.19
N ARG A 435 1.77 0.95 -13.38
CA ARG A 435 2.34 0.40 -14.61
C ARG A 435 2.20 1.40 -15.75
N GLY A 436 2.91 1.13 -16.84
CA GLY A 436 2.79 1.86 -18.08
C GLY A 436 1.42 1.70 -18.72
N VAL A 437 1.07 2.66 -19.56
CA VAL A 437 -0.24 2.71 -20.22
C VAL A 437 -0.20 1.95 -21.55
N THR A 438 0.85 2.14 -22.35
CA THR A 438 1.11 1.42 -23.60
C THR A 438 1.90 0.13 -23.38
N ASP A 439 2.82 0.15 -22.42
CA ASP A 439 3.56 -1.04 -21.98
C ASP A 439 3.16 -1.34 -20.53
N LYS A 440 2.21 -2.25 -20.36
CA LYS A 440 1.70 -2.68 -19.06
C LYS A 440 2.75 -3.40 -18.20
N THR A 441 3.85 -3.86 -18.81
CA THR A 441 4.96 -4.48 -18.08
C THR A 441 5.98 -3.45 -17.61
N SER A 442 5.92 -2.22 -18.15
CA SER A 442 6.78 -1.11 -17.73
C SER A 442 6.35 -0.61 -16.34
N PRO A 443 7.25 -0.60 -15.35
CA PRO A 443 6.90 -0.27 -13.98
C PRO A 443 6.80 1.23 -13.72
N GLY A 444 5.88 1.62 -12.84
CA GLY A 444 5.60 2.98 -12.45
C GLY A 444 4.61 3.70 -13.36
N TYR A 445 3.83 4.62 -12.78
CA TYR A 445 2.89 5.41 -13.54
C TYR A 445 3.57 6.33 -14.56
N SER A 446 2.95 6.40 -15.74
CA SER A 446 3.40 7.26 -16.84
C SER A 446 2.94 8.69 -16.63
N LEU A 447 3.78 9.67 -16.94
CA LEU A 447 3.41 11.07 -16.94
C LEU A 447 2.57 11.40 -18.18
N ALA A 448 1.53 12.19 -17.95
CA ALA A 448 0.65 12.71 -18.98
C ALA A 448 0.41 14.21 -18.79
N LYS A 449 0.06 14.89 -19.89
CA LYS A 449 -0.19 16.33 -19.93
C LYS A 449 -1.48 16.62 -20.70
N ILE A 450 -2.46 17.16 -19.98
CA ILE A 450 -3.74 17.60 -20.57
C ILE A 450 -3.81 19.12 -20.62
N TYR A 451 -4.70 19.65 -21.45
CA TYR A 451 -4.97 21.08 -21.59
C TYR A 451 -6.40 21.40 -21.15
N ILE A 452 -6.52 22.44 -20.32
CA ILE A 452 -7.78 22.86 -19.70
C ILE A 452 -7.91 24.39 -19.73
N THR A 453 -9.14 24.89 -19.75
CA THR A 453 -9.41 26.33 -19.62
C THR A 453 -9.27 26.79 -18.16
N GLY A 454 -9.12 28.10 -17.94
CA GLY A 454 -9.10 28.65 -16.57
C GLY A 454 -10.36 28.33 -15.76
N ARG A 455 -11.53 28.23 -16.41
CA ARG A 455 -12.78 27.80 -15.76
C ARG A 455 -12.75 26.32 -15.35
N GLU A 456 -12.15 25.47 -16.16
CA GLU A 456 -12.00 24.04 -15.86
C GLU A 456 -10.98 23.80 -14.75
N LEU A 457 -9.86 24.54 -14.75
CA LEU A 457 -8.91 24.53 -13.64
C LEU A 457 -9.57 24.90 -12.31
N LYS A 458 -10.38 25.97 -12.28
CA LYS A 458 -11.19 26.32 -11.11
C LYS A 458 -12.02 25.11 -10.66
N ASN A 459 -12.70 24.43 -11.57
CA ASN A 459 -13.53 23.28 -11.23
C ASN A 459 -12.73 22.12 -10.63
N ILE A 460 -11.53 21.84 -11.14
CA ILE A 460 -10.61 20.86 -10.54
C ILE A 460 -10.28 21.26 -9.11
N LEU A 461 -9.81 22.49 -8.91
CA LEU A 461 -9.42 22.99 -7.59
C LEU A 461 -10.58 23.02 -6.57
N GLU A 462 -11.84 23.18 -7.00
CA GLU A 462 -13.02 23.08 -6.12
C GLU A 462 -13.23 21.64 -5.59
N ILE A 463 -13.05 20.63 -6.45
CA ILE A 463 -13.14 19.22 -6.04
C ILE A 463 -11.99 18.85 -5.12
N MET A 464 -10.79 19.34 -5.44
CA MET A 464 -9.56 19.05 -4.71
C MET A 464 -9.56 19.60 -3.28
N GLN A 465 -10.33 20.64 -2.99
CA GLN A 465 -10.57 21.09 -1.60
C GLN A 465 -11.43 20.11 -0.77
N ILE A 466 -12.22 19.26 -1.44
CA ILE A 466 -13.16 18.33 -0.78
C ILE A 466 -12.56 16.93 -0.72
N ALA A 467 -11.73 16.56 -1.70
CA ALA A 467 -11.13 15.24 -1.81
C ALA A 467 -10.46 14.73 -0.50
N PRO A 468 -9.72 15.56 0.27
CA PRO A 468 -9.14 15.14 1.57
C PRO A 468 -10.18 14.72 2.62
N SER A 469 -11.41 15.22 2.52
CA SER A 469 -12.49 14.84 3.45
C SER A 469 -13.11 13.48 3.14
N LEU A 470 -12.86 12.93 1.95
CA LEU A 470 -13.25 11.57 1.58
C LEU A 470 -12.17 10.57 2.01
N SER A 471 -10.90 10.91 1.78
CA SER A 471 -9.73 10.19 2.27
C SER A 471 -8.54 11.14 2.28
N THR A 472 -7.74 11.08 3.34
CA THR A 472 -6.49 11.85 3.47
C THR A 472 -5.50 11.54 2.33
N SER A 473 -5.54 10.32 1.78
CA SER A 473 -4.78 9.90 0.60
C SER A 473 -5.07 10.76 -0.65
N ASN A 474 -6.23 11.42 -0.71
CA ASN A 474 -6.58 12.31 -1.82
C ASN A 474 -6.05 13.75 -1.65
N TYR A 475 -5.23 14.01 -0.63
CA TYR A 475 -4.65 15.34 -0.43
C TYR A 475 -3.74 15.70 -1.60
N PRO A 476 -4.00 16.82 -2.30
CA PRO A 476 -3.26 17.16 -3.50
C PRO A 476 -2.12 18.14 -3.22
N TYR A 477 -0.96 17.86 -3.79
CA TYR A 477 0.20 18.73 -3.84
C TYR A 477 0.38 19.30 -5.25
N TRP A 478 0.71 20.59 -5.36
CA TRP A 478 0.77 21.29 -6.64
C TRP A 478 2.02 22.14 -6.77
N THR A 479 2.50 22.26 -8.01
CA THR A 479 3.45 23.30 -8.41
C THR A 479 2.86 24.06 -9.60
N GLY A 480 3.10 25.37 -9.68
CA GLY A 480 2.67 26.19 -10.81
C GLY A 480 1.34 26.94 -10.63
N VAL A 481 0.65 26.76 -9.51
CA VAL A 481 -0.67 27.37 -9.23
C VAL A 481 -0.80 27.83 -7.78
N ARG A 482 -1.41 29.01 -7.60
CA ARG A 482 -1.97 29.44 -6.31
C ARG A 482 -3.38 29.98 -6.51
N TYR A 483 -4.20 29.89 -5.47
CA TYR A 483 -5.60 30.30 -5.58
C TYR A 483 -6.16 30.86 -4.27
N ALA A 484 -7.13 31.75 -4.39
CA ALA A 484 -7.83 32.33 -3.25
C ALA A 484 -9.23 31.73 -3.11
N THR A 485 -9.57 31.38 -1.87
CA THR A 485 -10.87 30.83 -1.51
C THR A 485 -11.68 31.82 -0.68
N ASN A 486 -13.00 31.79 -0.84
CA ASN A 486 -13.94 32.51 0.02
C ASN A 486 -14.91 31.49 0.66
N PRO A 487 -14.79 31.22 1.96
CA PRO A 487 -15.60 30.21 2.64
C PRO A 487 -17.08 30.57 2.74
N LEU A 488 -17.45 31.83 2.51
CA LEU A 488 -18.82 32.32 2.54
C LEU A 488 -19.58 32.08 1.22
N ARG A 489 -18.89 31.64 0.16
CA ARG A 489 -19.53 31.27 -1.12
C ARG A 489 -20.18 29.90 -1.05
N LEU A 490 -21.04 29.64 -2.04
CA LEU A 490 -21.70 28.34 -2.17
C LEU A 490 -20.65 27.21 -2.29
N PRO A 491 -20.96 25.99 -1.78
CA PRO A 491 -20.13 24.83 -2.04
C PRO A 491 -19.89 24.64 -3.54
N LEU A 492 -18.66 24.26 -3.92
CA LEU A 492 -18.19 24.14 -5.31
C LEU A 492 -18.10 25.49 -6.08
N ASP A 493 -18.14 26.62 -5.36
CA ASP A 493 -17.85 27.94 -5.89
C ASP A 493 -17.03 28.81 -4.92
N LYS A 494 -16.17 28.19 -4.10
CA LYS A 494 -15.36 28.88 -3.10
C LYS A 494 -14.17 29.61 -3.73
N ILE A 495 -13.61 29.08 -4.80
CA ILE A 495 -12.47 29.67 -5.50
C ILE A 495 -12.96 30.88 -6.29
N TYR A 496 -12.25 31.99 -6.16
CA TYR A 496 -12.60 33.22 -6.90
C TYR A 496 -11.43 33.84 -7.65
N GLU A 497 -10.23 33.37 -7.40
CA GLU A 497 -9.01 33.83 -8.04
C GLU A 497 -8.05 32.64 -8.18
N VAL A 498 -7.42 32.55 -9.34
CA VAL A 498 -6.36 31.58 -9.64
C VAL A 498 -5.25 32.36 -10.33
N GLU A 499 -4.02 32.08 -9.91
CA GLU A 499 -2.82 32.64 -10.50
C GLU A 499 -1.86 31.52 -10.85
N LEU A 500 -1.19 31.64 -11.99
CA LEU A 500 -0.24 30.66 -12.49
C LEU A 500 1.16 31.26 -12.49
N GLY A 501 2.14 30.44 -12.15
CA GLY A 501 3.53 30.86 -12.08
C GLY A 501 4.29 30.08 -11.02
N THR A 502 5.51 30.52 -10.76
CA THR A 502 6.34 30.03 -9.67
C THR A 502 6.89 31.23 -8.93
N GLU A 503 7.44 31.01 -7.74
CA GLU A 503 8.09 32.09 -6.98
C GLU A 503 9.25 32.73 -7.76
N GLU A 504 10.00 31.94 -8.52
CA GLU A 504 11.10 32.42 -9.35
C GLU A 504 10.63 33.31 -10.53
N LYS A 505 9.50 32.95 -11.15
CA LYS A 505 8.99 33.60 -12.36
C LYS A 505 7.91 34.66 -12.06
N GLY A 506 7.40 34.68 -10.83
CA GLY A 506 6.22 35.43 -10.43
C GLY A 506 4.91 34.76 -10.86
N PHE A 507 3.83 35.12 -10.16
CA PHE A 507 2.48 34.63 -10.45
C PHE A 507 1.67 35.65 -11.24
N THR A 508 0.89 35.15 -12.21
CA THR A 508 -0.01 35.95 -13.04
C THR A 508 -1.43 35.45 -12.90
N LYS A 509 -2.35 36.36 -12.57
CA LYS A 509 -3.79 36.06 -12.50
C LYS A 509 -4.35 35.66 -13.86
N ILE A 510 -5.09 34.56 -13.88
CA ILE A 510 -5.77 34.07 -15.07
C ILE A 510 -7.28 34.38 -15.04
N SER A 511 -7.89 34.37 -16.22
CA SER A 511 -9.33 34.53 -16.37
C SER A 511 -10.06 33.23 -16.05
N LEU A 512 -11.09 33.34 -15.20
CA LEU A 512 -12.00 32.23 -14.84
C LEU A 512 -13.34 32.30 -15.58
N SER A 513 -13.43 33.17 -16.59
CA SER A 513 -14.65 33.38 -17.36
C SER A 513 -14.96 32.16 -18.22
N LYS A 514 -16.24 31.78 -18.27
CA LYS A 514 -16.73 30.71 -19.17
C LYS A 514 -16.59 31.04 -20.67
N ASN A 515 -16.36 32.31 -21.00
CA ASN A 515 -16.17 32.76 -22.38
C ASN A 515 -14.69 32.82 -22.77
N ASP A 516 -13.78 32.54 -21.83
CA ASP A 516 -12.36 32.51 -22.09
C ASP A 516 -11.92 31.10 -22.46
N SER A 517 -11.38 30.95 -23.66
CA SER A 517 -10.92 29.67 -24.20
C SER A 517 -9.40 29.49 -24.11
N THR A 518 -8.69 30.37 -23.37
CA THR A 518 -7.24 30.22 -23.14
C THR A 518 -6.98 28.89 -22.46
N LEU A 519 -6.06 28.12 -23.02
CA LEU A 519 -5.68 26.79 -22.52
C LEU A 519 -4.43 26.88 -21.65
N TYR A 520 -4.44 26.10 -20.58
CA TYR A 520 -3.34 25.90 -19.65
C TYR A 520 -3.07 24.40 -19.52
N SER A 521 -1.81 24.01 -19.45
CA SER A 521 -1.43 22.62 -19.30
C SER A 521 -1.40 22.18 -17.83
N LEU A 522 -1.96 20.99 -17.57
CA LEU A 522 -1.90 20.29 -16.30
C LEU A 522 -1.18 18.96 -16.53
N GLY A 523 -0.02 18.79 -15.90
CA GLY A 523 0.77 17.57 -15.90
C GLY A 523 0.58 16.80 -14.60
N ALA A 524 0.45 15.49 -14.70
CA ALA A 524 0.48 14.58 -13.54
C ALA A 524 0.75 13.17 -14.08
N ASN A 525 0.80 12.18 -13.20
CA ASN A 525 0.70 10.81 -13.68
C ASN A 525 -0.68 10.53 -14.33
N ALA A 526 -0.70 9.58 -15.27
CA ALA A 526 -1.86 9.23 -16.08
C ALA A 526 -3.04 8.77 -15.22
N TYR A 527 -2.77 7.99 -14.17
CA TYR A 527 -3.78 7.52 -13.21
C TYR A 527 -4.56 8.69 -12.60
N LEU A 528 -3.88 9.73 -12.10
CA LEU A 528 -4.54 10.92 -11.54
C LEU A 528 -5.34 11.69 -12.60
N LEU A 529 -4.85 11.77 -13.84
CA LEU A 529 -5.52 12.49 -14.91
C LEU A 529 -6.79 11.79 -15.41
N GLU A 530 -6.89 10.47 -15.27
CA GLU A 530 -8.14 9.74 -15.55
C GLU A 530 -9.29 10.18 -14.62
N PHE A 531 -8.99 10.48 -13.35
CA PHE A 531 -10.01 10.97 -12.40
C PHE A 531 -10.55 12.36 -12.74
N VAL A 532 -9.81 13.17 -13.50
CA VAL A 532 -10.26 14.50 -13.92
C VAL A 532 -11.55 14.42 -14.72
N SER A 533 -11.69 13.37 -15.55
CA SER A 533 -12.90 13.11 -16.33
C SER A 533 -14.12 12.76 -15.47
N LEU A 534 -13.90 12.19 -14.27
CA LEU A 534 -14.97 11.79 -13.34
C LEU A 534 -15.55 12.98 -12.54
N ILE A 535 -14.94 14.16 -12.59
CA ILE A 535 -15.39 15.35 -11.85
C ILE A 535 -16.86 15.69 -12.16
N LYS A 536 -17.29 15.51 -13.41
CA LYS A 536 -18.68 15.76 -13.79
C LYS A 536 -19.63 14.84 -13.03
N ASP A 537 -19.31 13.56 -12.93
CA ASP A 537 -20.18 12.58 -12.29
C ASP A 537 -20.12 12.71 -10.76
N LEU A 538 -18.92 12.91 -10.20
CA LEU A 538 -18.71 13.17 -8.77
C LEU A 538 -19.46 14.42 -8.29
N SER A 539 -19.50 15.47 -9.12
CA SER A 539 -20.24 16.70 -8.84
C SER A 539 -21.72 16.64 -9.25
N LYS A 540 -22.21 15.50 -9.74
CA LYS A 540 -23.58 15.31 -10.26
C LYS A 540 -23.96 16.33 -11.33
N GLY A 541 -22.98 16.70 -12.16
CA GLY A 541 -23.11 17.64 -13.28
C GLY A 541 -22.97 19.12 -12.90
N ILE A 542 -22.66 19.45 -11.65
CA ILE A 542 -22.47 20.85 -11.20
C ILE A 542 -21.19 21.44 -11.81
N LEU A 543 -20.13 20.64 -11.82
CA LEU A 543 -18.85 20.99 -12.40
C LEU A 543 -18.64 20.18 -13.69
N SER A 544 -17.89 20.75 -14.62
CA SER A 544 -17.52 20.07 -15.86
C SER A 544 -16.08 20.36 -16.17
N VAL A 545 -15.34 19.31 -16.49
CA VAL A 545 -13.97 19.38 -16.98
C VAL A 545 -13.90 18.48 -18.19
N VAL A 546 -13.40 19.01 -19.31
CA VAL A 546 -13.17 18.24 -20.53
C VAL A 546 -11.68 18.31 -20.82
N PRO A 547 -10.91 17.23 -20.56
CA PRO A 547 -9.50 17.19 -20.92
C PRO A 547 -9.32 17.38 -22.44
N LYS A 548 -8.33 18.15 -22.85
CA LYS A 548 -8.04 18.46 -24.26
C LYS A 548 -6.56 18.24 -24.57
N ASN A 549 -6.24 18.10 -25.85
CA ASN A 549 -4.88 18.27 -26.35
C ASN A 549 -4.53 19.76 -26.53
N LYS A 550 -3.29 20.05 -26.94
CA LYS A 550 -2.78 21.42 -27.09
C LYS A 550 -3.56 22.30 -28.08
N ASN A 551 -4.29 21.68 -29.01
CA ASN A 551 -5.11 22.38 -30.00
C ASN A 551 -6.55 22.62 -29.50
N GLY A 552 -6.85 22.27 -28.24
CA GLY A 552 -8.18 22.42 -27.65
C GLY A 552 -9.19 21.35 -28.06
N ILE A 553 -8.73 20.28 -28.70
CA ILE A 553 -9.59 19.15 -29.09
C ILE A 553 -9.72 18.20 -27.88
N PRO A 554 -10.94 17.83 -27.46
CA PRO A 554 -11.14 16.86 -26.38
C PRO A 554 -10.45 15.53 -26.68
N ILE A 555 -9.67 15.04 -25.72
CA ILE A 555 -9.09 13.69 -25.79
C ILE A 555 -10.13 12.65 -25.38
N GLN A 556 -10.08 11.46 -25.96
CA GLN A 556 -11.00 10.37 -25.62
C GLN A 556 -10.38 9.39 -24.63
N ARG A 557 -9.06 9.22 -24.70
CA ARG A 557 -8.30 8.32 -23.82
C ARG A 557 -7.00 8.95 -23.34
N ILE A 558 -6.46 8.44 -22.23
CA ILE A 558 -5.28 9.02 -21.58
C ILE A 558 -4.01 8.83 -22.41
N GLU A 559 -3.97 7.81 -23.29
CA GLU A 559 -2.89 7.53 -24.24
C GLU A 559 -2.58 8.73 -25.14
N GLU A 560 -3.58 9.56 -25.46
CA GLU A 560 -3.42 10.75 -26.28
C GLU A 560 -2.72 11.92 -25.55
N ALA A 561 -2.55 11.79 -24.23
CA ALA A 561 -1.95 12.79 -23.36
C ALA A 561 -0.61 12.36 -22.77
N LEU A 562 -0.12 11.15 -23.07
CA LEU A 562 1.16 10.67 -22.55
C LEU A 562 2.32 11.56 -23.03
N VAL A 563 3.32 11.71 -22.18
CA VAL A 563 4.58 12.38 -22.53
C VAL A 563 5.50 11.38 -23.20
N ASP A 564 5.82 11.65 -24.46
CA ASP A 564 6.74 10.85 -25.26
C ASP A 564 8.16 11.44 -25.17
N LEU A 565 9.07 10.68 -24.58
CA LEU A 565 10.46 11.08 -24.38
C LEU A 565 11.29 11.08 -25.65
N ASP A 566 10.89 10.33 -26.67
CA ASP A 566 11.65 10.18 -27.90
C ASP A 566 10.75 10.02 -29.12
N PRO A 567 10.08 11.10 -29.57
CA PRO A 567 9.11 11.03 -30.67
C PRO A 567 9.71 10.61 -32.02
N GLU A 568 11.04 10.50 -32.14
CA GLU A 568 11.71 10.00 -33.34
C GLU A 568 11.71 8.46 -33.40
N ASN A 569 11.46 7.78 -32.27
CA ASN A 569 11.34 6.33 -32.19
C ASN A 569 9.87 5.87 -32.30
N PRO A 570 9.58 4.71 -32.91
CA PRO A 570 8.20 4.22 -33.03
C PRO A 570 7.57 3.86 -31.68
N GLY A 571 6.33 4.29 -31.47
CA GLY A 571 5.60 4.07 -30.21
C GLY A 571 5.85 5.19 -29.21
N ILE A 572 5.18 5.17 -28.07
CA ILE A 572 5.34 6.21 -27.03
C ILE A 572 6.42 5.74 -26.05
N GLN A 573 7.48 6.52 -25.88
CA GLN A 573 8.48 6.28 -24.85
C GLN A 573 8.04 6.99 -23.58
N GLU A 574 7.25 6.28 -22.78
CA GLU A 574 6.56 6.85 -21.63
C GLU A 574 7.53 7.41 -20.59
N ALA A 575 7.41 8.71 -20.31
CA ALA A 575 8.01 9.32 -19.13
C ALA A 575 7.42 8.71 -17.85
N LYS A 576 8.26 8.41 -16.85
CA LYS A 576 7.83 7.83 -15.57
C LYS A 576 7.94 8.82 -14.43
N GLU A 577 6.95 8.81 -13.53
CA GLU A 577 6.91 9.73 -12.40
C GLU A 577 8.10 9.54 -11.44
N TRP A 578 8.51 8.29 -11.15
CA TRP A 578 9.70 8.03 -10.36
C TRP A 578 10.99 8.52 -11.04
N ALA A 579 11.06 8.48 -12.37
CA ALA A 579 12.23 8.97 -13.11
C ALA A 579 12.33 10.50 -13.05
N ALA A 580 11.20 11.21 -12.99
CA ALA A 580 11.17 12.64 -12.73
C ALA A 580 11.79 13.00 -11.38
N LEU A 581 11.52 12.20 -10.34
CA LEU A 581 12.14 12.37 -9.03
C LEU A 581 13.65 12.13 -9.07
N MET A 582 14.12 11.10 -9.76
CA MET A 582 15.55 10.82 -9.93
C MET A 582 16.27 11.98 -10.61
N GLU A 583 15.72 12.46 -11.73
CA GLU A 583 16.31 13.55 -12.49
C GLU A 583 16.35 14.84 -11.67
N PHE A 584 15.30 15.12 -10.90
CA PHE A 584 15.25 16.28 -10.04
C PHE A 584 16.33 16.23 -8.96
N CYS A 585 16.45 15.11 -8.24
CA CYS A 585 17.49 14.91 -7.22
C CYS A 585 18.90 15.04 -7.82
N ALA A 586 19.14 14.46 -9.00
CA ALA A 586 20.42 14.54 -9.69
C ALA A 586 20.76 15.95 -10.21
N SER A 587 19.77 16.84 -10.32
CA SER A 587 19.95 18.20 -10.83
C SER A 587 20.48 19.20 -9.80
N PHE A 588 20.48 18.82 -8.52
CA PHE A 588 20.90 19.71 -7.44
C PHE A 588 22.41 19.99 -7.47
N PRO A 589 22.83 21.16 -6.96
CA PRO A 589 24.25 21.44 -6.80
C PRO A 589 24.86 20.56 -5.70
N ASP A 590 26.10 20.12 -5.92
CA ASP A 590 26.99 19.64 -4.87
C ASP A 590 27.55 20.86 -4.13
N ILE A 591 27.05 21.11 -2.92
CA ILE A 591 27.42 22.29 -2.12
C ILE A 591 28.61 22.01 -1.19
N ASN A 592 28.94 20.74 -0.97
CA ASN A 592 29.99 20.32 -0.03
C ASN A 592 31.28 19.82 -0.75
N ASN A 593 31.24 19.72 -2.09
CA ASN A 593 32.29 19.26 -3.00
C ASN A 593 32.70 17.78 -2.81
N ASN A 594 31.78 16.91 -2.38
CA ASN A 594 32.02 15.46 -2.26
C ASN A 594 31.71 14.68 -3.56
N GLY A 595 31.22 15.36 -4.60
CA GLY A 595 30.84 14.77 -5.88
C GLY A 595 29.40 14.26 -5.94
N ILE A 596 28.58 14.53 -4.91
CA ILE A 596 27.19 14.07 -4.78
C ILE A 596 26.29 15.32 -4.66
N PRO A 597 25.18 15.40 -5.42
CA PRO A 597 24.19 16.48 -5.24
C PRO A 597 23.61 16.52 -3.82
N ASP A 598 23.39 17.72 -3.27
CA ASP A 598 22.76 17.89 -1.96
C ASP A 598 21.31 18.39 -2.10
N ILE A 599 20.37 17.78 -1.37
CA ILE A 599 19.00 18.30 -1.28
C ILE A 599 19.03 19.70 -0.66
N PRO A 600 18.46 20.73 -1.33
CA PRO A 600 18.46 22.10 -0.82
C PRO A 600 17.70 22.26 0.50
N GLN A 601 18.26 23.04 1.43
CA GLN A 601 17.70 23.32 2.76
C GLN A 601 16.25 23.85 2.74
N GLN A 602 15.80 24.43 1.62
CA GLN A 602 14.43 24.90 1.44
C GLN A 602 13.38 23.80 1.63
N TYR A 603 13.74 22.54 1.37
CA TYR A 603 12.86 21.40 1.57
C TYR A 603 12.87 20.88 3.01
N SER A 604 13.60 21.52 3.93
CA SER A 604 13.51 21.17 5.36
C SER A 604 12.20 21.65 5.97
N LEU A 605 11.62 20.86 6.88
CA LEU A 605 10.37 21.20 7.56
C LEU A 605 10.41 22.58 8.26
N GLU A 606 11.56 22.97 8.82
CA GLU A 606 11.73 24.28 9.46
C GLU A 606 11.48 25.44 8.48
N HIS A 607 11.94 25.32 7.24
CA HIS A 607 11.75 26.35 6.22
C HIS A 607 10.31 26.38 5.71
N MET A 608 9.69 25.20 5.53
CA MET A 608 8.30 25.08 5.10
C MET A 608 7.30 25.62 6.15
N LEU A 609 7.57 25.46 7.45
CA LEU A 609 6.66 25.90 8.52
C LEU A 609 6.75 27.40 8.82
N VAL A 610 7.95 28.01 8.77
CA VAL A 610 8.14 29.46 9.00
C VAL A 610 7.31 30.27 8.01
N VAL A 611 7.20 29.76 6.80
CA VAL A 611 6.45 30.31 5.68
C VAL A 611 4.93 30.38 5.97
N ASN A 612 4.32 29.29 6.44
CA ASN A 612 2.88 29.22 6.75
C ASN A 612 2.41 30.20 7.85
N THR A 613 3.33 30.68 8.70
CA THR A 613 3.00 31.62 9.80
C THR A 613 3.01 33.10 9.41
N SER A 614 3.44 33.44 8.19
CA SER A 614 3.69 34.83 7.78
C SER A 614 2.49 35.60 7.20
N VAL A 615 1.27 35.07 7.31
CA VAL A 615 0.03 35.76 6.91
C VAL A 615 -0.26 36.92 7.90
N ASN A 616 0.16 38.14 7.52
CA ASN A 616 -0.12 39.37 8.24
C ASN A 616 -1.65 39.60 8.35
N ASN A 617 -2.17 39.33 9.55
CA ASN A 617 -3.57 39.49 9.92
C ASN A 617 -3.85 40.96 10.27
N THR A 618 -4.16 41.80 9.28
CA THR A 618 -4.57 43.21 9.52
C THR A 618 -5.92 43.60 8.93
N ASP A 619 -6.74 42.66 8.45
CA ASP A 619 -8.12 42.95 8.03
C ASP A 619 -9.12 41.92 8.61
N PRO A 620 -9.97 42.32 9.58
CA PRO A 620 -10.96 41.43 10.19
C PRO A 620 -12.13 41.06 9.27
N TYR A 621 -12.16 41.54 8.01
CA TYR A 621 -13.13 41.15 6.97
C TYR A 621 -12.52 40.39 5.79
N ALA A 622 -11.20 40.17 5.75
CA ALA A 622 -10.51 39.42 4.70
C ALA A 622 -10.44 37.92 5.01
N GLY A 623 -11.57 37.22 4.87
CA GLY A 623 -11.61 35.75 4.91
C GLY A 623 -11.04 35.08 3.65
N SER A 624 -9.96 35.61 3.06
CA SER A 624 -9.28 35.04 1.89
C SER A 624 -8.07 34.24 2.33
N MET A 625 -8.15 32.91 2.30
CA MET A 625 -6.96 32.07 2.39
C MET A 625 -6.42 31.87 0.98
N ILE A 626 -5.21 32.38 0.72
CA ILE A 626 -4.41 32.00 -0.45
C ILE A 626 -3.83 30.63 -0.09
N ASN A 627 -4.22 29.59 -0.82
CA ASN A 627 -3.56 28.29 -0.70
C ASN A 627 -2.35 28.32 -1.63
N ASP A 628 -1.17 28.42 -1.02
CA ASP A 628 0.13 28.39 -1.69
C ASP A 628 1.00 27.43 -0.89
N GLN A 629 1.14 26.21 -1.41
CA GLN A 629 1.90 25.13 -0.76
C GLN A 629 3.42 25.34 -0.87
N ASN A 630 3.87 26.32 -1.67
CA ASN A 630 5.28 26.50 -2.05
C ASN A 630 5.82 27.90 -1.71
N GLN A 631 5.30 28.59 -0.67
CA GLN A 631 5.74 29.95 -0.36
C GLN A 631 7.28 30.04 -0.08
N GLN A 632 7.98 30.50 -1.11
CA GLN A 632 9.34 31.00 -1.27
C GLN A 632 10.61 30.21 -0.86
N ILE A 633 11.29 29.88 -1.95
CA ILE A 633 12.67 29.47 -2.23
C ILE A 633 13.57 30.72 -2.46
N ILE A 634 14.68 30.81 -1.72
CA ILE A 634 15.91 31.65 -1.87
C ILE A 634 15.87 33.18 -1.53
N ASN A 635 16.58 33.53 -0.44
CA ASN A 635 17.71 34.48 -0.51
C ASN A 635 18.69 34.30 0.67
N SER A 636 19.85 33.71 0.40
CA SER A 636 20.98 33.56 1.32
C SER A 636 21.78 34.87 1.45
N ARG A 637 21.56 35.67 2.51
CA ARG A 637 22.54 36.65 3.02
C ARG A 637 22.45 36.88 4.54
N SER A 638 23.42 36.31 5.27
CA SER A 638 24.10 36.73 6.53
C SER A 638 23.33 37.43 7.69
N PRO A 639 23.68 37.12 8.97
CA PRO A 639 22.82 37.36 10.13
C PRO A 639 22.94 38.77 10.72
N LYS A 640 21.82 39.34 11.18
CA LYS A 640 21.82 40.42 12.18
C LYS A 640 20.80 40.17 13.30
N LYS A 641 21.37 39.79 14.45
CA LYS A 641 21.05 40.12 15.85
C LYS A 641 19.59 40.37 16.28
N SER A 642 19.14 39.44 17.14
CA SER A 642 18.47 39.61 18.43
C SER A 642 17.33 40.63 18.58
N ASN A 643 16.17 40.15 19.07
CA ASN A 643 15.80 40.41 20.46
C ASN A 643 14.68 39.49 20.96
N SER A 644 14.85 39.10 22.22
CA SER A 644 13.94 38.41 23.12
C SER A 644 12.59 39.10 23.28
N THR A 645 11.49 38.35 23.45
CA THR A 645 10.74 38.30 24.72
C THR A 645 9.70 37.16 24.72
N SER A 646 9.58 36.54 25.89
CA SER A 646 8.59 35.54 26.30
C SER A 646 7.14 35.96 26.12
N LEU A 647 6.21 35.00 26.01
CA LEU A 647 5.00 34.97 26.84
C LEU A 647 4.37 33.57 26.92
N ARG A 648 3.94 33.25 28.13
CA ARG A 648 3.36 32.00 28.63
C ARG A 648 1.89 31.84 28.22
N THR A 649 1.52 30.57 28.00
CA THR A 649 0.32 29.86 28.50
C THR A 649 -1.03 30.59 28.51
N VAL A 650 -1.98 30.11 27.69
CA VAL A 650 -3.41 29.98 28.08
C VAL A 650 -4.00 28.71 27.45
N PHE A 651 -4.22 27.69 28.28
CA PHE A 651 -5.25 26.67 28.05
C PHE A 651 -6.58 27.25 28.54
N THR A 652 -7.63 27.22 27.71
CA THR A 652 -9.00 26.98 28.17
C THR A 652 -9.84 26.36 27.05
N SER A 653 -10.43 25.22 27.40
CA SER A 653 -11.51 24.48 26.77
C SER A 653 -12.73 25.31 26.32
N GLY A 654 -13.40 24.85 25.26
CA GLY A 654 -14.73 25.33 24.88
C GLY A 654 -15.36 24.56 23.72
N ASN A 655 -15.85 23.35 23.99
CA ASN A 655 -16.80 22.62 23.13
C ASN A 655 -18.11 23.40 22.95
N GLY A 656 -18.79 23.25 21.80
CA GLY A 656 -20.26 23.33 21.81
C GLY A 656 -21.04 23.87 20.61
N VAL A 657 -20.45 24.19 19.44
CA VAL A 657 -21.25 24.77 18.33
C VAL A 657 -21.14 24.01 16.99
N THR A 658 -20.20 23.08 16.83
CA THR A 658 -19.92 22.48 15.51
C THR A 658 -20.91 21.39 15.08
N LEU A 659 -21.51 20.61 16.00
CA LEU A 659 -22.43 19.52 15.61
C LEU A 659 -23.80 20.00 15.10
N VAL A 660 -24.30 21.15 15.58
CA VAL A 660 -25.61 21.67 15.13
C VAL A 660 -25.52 22.27 13.73
N ALA A 661 -24.37 22.87 13.37
CA ALA A 661 -24.15 23.40 12.02
C ALA A 661 -24.05 22.27 10.97
N TYR A 662 -23.36 21.15 11.27
CA TYR A 662 -23.27 20.01 10.36
C TYR A 662 -24.61 19.26 10.19
N ALA A 663 -25.39 19.10 11.26
CA ALA A 663 -26.72 18.52 11.19
C ALA A 663 -27.68 19.42 10.39
N VAL A 664 -27.60 20.74 10.56
CA VAL A 664 -28.40 21.70 9.79
C VAL A 664 -27.99 21.71 8.31
N ILE A 665 -26.70 21.61 7.98
CA ILE A 665 -26.22 21.51 6.59
C ILE A 665 -26.66 20.20 5.93
N LEU A 666 -26.53 19.05 6.62
CA LEU A 666 -27.02 17.76 6.12
C LEU A 666 -28.54 17.75 5.93
N VAL A 667 -29.30 18.37 6.84
CA VAL A 667 -30.74 18.52 6.72
C VAL A 667 -31.12 19.46 5.58
N ILE A 668 -30.37 20.55 5.36
CA ILE A 668 -30.60 21.46 4.22
C ILE A 668 -30.28 20.76 2.89
N VAL A 669 -29.18 20.01 2.81
CA VAL A 669 -28.81 19.23 1.61
C VAL A 669 -29.85 18.14 1.35
N PHE A 670 -30.32 17.45 2.38
CA PHE A 670 -31.36 16.42 2.27
C PHE A 670 -32.72 17.03 1.84
N LEU A 671 -33.12 18.16 2.41
CA LEU A 671 -34.33 18.90 2.03
C LEU A 671 -34.24 19.46 0.61
N PHE A 672 -33.06 19.90 0.17
CA PHE A 672 -32.81 20.38 -1.20
C PHE A 672 -32.93 19.23 -2.22
N VAL A 673 -32.40 18.05 -1.89
CA VAL A 673 -32.56 16.82 -2.70
C VAL A 673 -34.03 16.37 -2.78
N LEU A 674 -34.78 16.46 -1.68
CA LEU A 674 -36.22 16.18 -1.64
C LEU A 674 -37.03 17.17 -2.48
N LEU A 675 -36.69 18.47 -2.41
CA LEU A 675 -37.33 19.51 -3.21
C LEU A 675 -37.10 19.30 -4.71
N ILE A 676 -35.88 18.95 -5.12
CA ILE A 676 -35.54 18.58 -6.50
C ILE A 676 -36.33 17.34 -6.95
N ARG A 677 -36.44 16.30 -6.11
CA ARG A 677 -37.24 15.11 -6.42
C ARG A 677 -38.74 15.43 -6.60
N VAL A 678 -39.29 16.35 -5.80
CA VAL A 678 -40.70 16.80 -5.94
C VAL A 678 -40.90 17.64 -7.20
N ILE A 679 -39.95 18.51 -7.54
CA ILE A 679 -39.97 19.30 -8.78
C ILE A 679 -39.89 18.38 -10.01
N ILE A 680 -38.99 17.39 -10.01
CA ILE A 680 -38.87 16.39 -11.08
C ILE A 680 -40.16 15.55 -11.21
N LYS A 681 -40.79 15.15 -10.09
CA LYS A 681 -42.08 14.44 -10.10
C LYS A 681 -43.23 15.31 -10.65
N ARG A 682 -43.22 16.63 -10.42
CA ARG A 682 -44.20 17.55 -10.99
C ARG A 682 -43.97 17.83 -12.47
N ILE A 683 -42.71 17.93 -12.90
CA ILE A 683 -42.35 18.12 -14.32
C ILE A 683 -42.69 16.87 -15.14
N LYS A 684 -42.45 15.66 -14.62
CA LYS A 684 -42.86 14.39 -15.27
C LYS A 684 -44.38 14.15 -15.32
N LYS A 685 -45.19 14.94 -14.61
CA LYS A 685 -46.65 14.84 -14.62
C LYS A 685 -47.31 15.87 -15.55
N SER A 686 -46.51 16.70 -16.21
CA SER A 686 -46.95 17.78 -17.11
C SER A 686 -46.41 17.62 -18.54
N TYR A 687 -45.85 16.44 -18.86
CA TYR A 687 -45.51 15.97 -20.21
C TYR A 687 -46.28 14.69 -20.52
#